data_AF-A0A925IRY9-F1
#
_entry.id   AF-A0A925IRY9-F1
#
_cell.length_a   1.000
_cell.length_b   1.000
_cell.length_c   1.000
_cell.angle_alpha   90.00
_cell.angle_beta   90.00
_cell.angle_gamma   90.00
#
_symmetry.space_group_name_H-M   'P 1'
#
loop_
_entity.id
_entity.type
_entity.pdbx_description
1 polymer ?
#
loop_
_entity_poly.entity_id
_entity_poly.type
_entity_poly.pdbx_seq_one_letter_code
_entity_poly.pdbx_strand_id
1 'polypeptide(L)'
;MRSLTLLSCTFALLSLPLPAFAQTFNWNDWATTFQTQVKSQWKPPAEMSKEKISVKVRINHGGLYESITFGDTKLSEQEGKAISEAVRKASPFKALPEEVSVPVVQVDLTLSKNGTVEAQATPKTAFLGLFARDRKAGGDTPASALLTGWGSKEAESSPLRLGDFLLEISGKPITKSSDISDAISDCKPGEVVTLKVKHGKQDMEVPLALTGSTVPTLNLETEEAPKKVTKLQPLPPSTQLTAEQIFGWGNVLAVQPSVDSLSITVGPIADETTLKEETVALFKQLKVRNLTVQVEAPEATKSWLASTDGTSVTVKPSTWRENPRLKAGTYLPIRLDIQELEGIRQGVTKAVTGKLLVNVNDENGVPLLIAETVVIGNMVPAPPFGHRFVLSTIGSAKTPIEGESEVLPTPEILIGRAAGPLSAYASVLYEGQVIGVPIQKGIVLPEPEKSEYTIAVPFSMSPAAQTQKPNKKKALELYNQAIASLEQEQWKGSIDNLQASLGYFPSLEAREALGWAYERSGQRLLKLDDTPAAISRLELALHLRSRVSNSLRLLSCSYRVLISEVVLPEDELQYLRHNGEVYGLSLDVCSPKQGVLLSKDPMKPAKDDYLTNVQPEYGSRRATVRLTRLPIKVYIAAAPNPNFDEIAWSAAQQWEQSTKGVVQFVRVAQPTDADIFVVFSANNLGSVLAFTETEFYDYNPRAFLNKVQAVKVNLNLLMMLGYRSPDQLPWLRAIAIHEFGHALGFLGHSDDRDDIMYPTVSGQSEISPRDILTMTKLYSTPPDITRP
;
A
#
# COMPACT_ATOMS: atom_id res chain seq x y z
N MET A 1 -7.37 -27.75 -49.30
CA MET A 1 -7.40 -26.57 -50.18
C MET A 1 -8.77 -25.91 -50.14
N ARG A 2 -8.93 -24.87 -49.32
CA ARG A 2 -9.88 -23.76 -49.47
C ARG A 2 -9.30 -22.63 -48.60
N SER A 3 -8.61 -21.69 -49.24
CA SER A 3 -7.96 -20.56 -48.59
C SER A 3 -9.02 -19.59 -48.09
N LEU A 4 -9.05 -19.33 -46.78
CA LEU A 4 -9.69 -18.15 -46.21
C LEU A 4 -8.68 -17.00 -46.33
N THR A 5 -8.92 -16.11 -47.29
CA THR A 5 -8.20 -14.85 -47.44
C THR A 5 -8.64 -13.93 -46.30
N LEU A 6 -7.78 -13.73 -45.30
CA LEU A 6 -7.97 -12.66 -44.31
C LEU A 6 -7.83 -11.32 -45.05
N LEU A 7 -8.95 -10.61 -45.17
CA LEU A 7 -9.00 -9.22 -45.59
C LEU A 7 -8.28 -8.39 -44.52
N SER A 8 -7.11 -7.85 -44.85
CA SER A 8 -6.44 -6.86 -44.02
C SER A 8 -7.26 -5.56 -44.05
N CYS A 9 -8.15 -5.37 -43.07
CA CYS A 9 -8.68 -4.05 -42.77
C CYS A 9 -7.54 -3.19 -42.23
N THR A 10 -6.92 -2.40 -43.09
CA THR A 10 -6.16 -1.21 -42.70
C THR A 10 -7.13 -0.23 -42.05
N PHE A 11 -7.34 -0.37 -40.74
CA PHE A 11 -7.87 0.72 -39.93
C PHE A 11 -6.82 1.84 -39.96
N ALA A 12 -7.06 2.86 -40.77
CA ALA A 12 -6.42 4.16 -40.58
C ALA A 12 -6.92 4.71 -39.24
N LEU A 13 -6.22 4.36 -38.16
CA LEU A 13 -6.41 4.94 -36.84
C LEU A 13 -6.12 6.44 -36.97
N LEU A 14 -7.18 7.24 -36.91
CA LEU A 14 -7.09 8.67 -36.68
C LEU A 14 -6.34 8.85 -35.35
N SER A 15 -5.06 9.20 -35.45
CA SER A 15 -4.25 9.50 -34.28
C SER A 15 -4.86 10.72 -33.61
N LEU A 16 -5.51 10.52 -32.46
CA LEU A 16 -5.94 11.65 -31.66
C LEU A 16 -4.68 12.45 -31.28
N PRO A 17 -4.62 13.76 -31.55
CA PRO A 17 -3.50 14.57 -31.12
C PRO A 17 -3.39 14.50 -29.59
N LEU A 18 -2.19 14.75 -29.06
CA LEU A 18 -2.05 15.04 -27.63
C LEU A 18 -3.09 16.12 -27.25
N PRO A 19 -3.60 16.14 -26.00
CA PRO A 19 -4.47 17.22 -25.55
C PRO A 19 -3.84 18.56 -25.94
N ALA A 20 -4.59 19.43 -26.61
CA ALA A 20 -4.03 20.64 -27.25
C ALA A 20 -3.13 21.45 -26.31
N PHE A 21 -3.45 21.48 -25.02
CA PHE A 21 -2.67 22.15 -23.98
C PHE A 21 -1.29 21.53 -23.69
N ALA A 22 -1.13 20.21 -23.77
CA ALA A 22 0.17 19.56 -23.53
C ALA A 22 1.20 19.93 -24.59
N GLN A 23 0.75 20.25 -25.81
CA GLN A 23 1.61 20.70 -26.90
C GLN A 23 2.04 22.16 -26.76
N THR A 24 1.24 22.99 -26.10
CA THR A 24 1.51 24.42 -25.91
C THR A 24 2.21 24.76 -24.60
N PHE A 25 2.28 23.80 -23.66
CA PHE A 25 2.96 24.02 -22.38
C PHE A 25 4.47 24.17 -22.58
N ASN A 26 5.07 25.18 -21.93
CA ASN A 26 6.51 25.44 -22.06
C ASN A 26 7.31 24.49 -21.16
N TRP A 27 7.59 23.29 -21.68
CA TRP A 27 8.39 22.26 -21.00
C TRP A 27 9.80 22.72 -20.65
N ASN A 28 10.39 23.65 -21.42
CA ASN A 28 11.73 24.17 -21.15
C ASN A 28 11.76 25.05 -19.90
N ASP A 29 10.76 25.91 -19.70
CA ASP A 29 10.68 26.77 -18.51
C ASP A 29 10.47 25.93 -17.25
N TRP A 30 9.62 24.90 -17.34
CA TRP A 30 9.39 23.96 -16.24
C TRP A 30 10.67 23.17 -15.92
N ALA A 31 11.35 22.62 -16.95
CA ALA A 31 12.62 21.91 -16.79
C ALA A 31 13.72 22.82 -16.20
N THR A 32 13.75 24.10 -16.56
CA THR A 32 14.69 25.08 -16.00
C THR A 32 14.44 25.30 -14.50
N THR A 33 13.17 25.33 -14.08
CA THR A 33 12.80 25.42 -12.65
C THR A 33 13.27 24.19 -11.89
N PHE A 34 13.00 22.99 -12.42
CA PHE A 34 13.48 21.72 -11.87
C PHE A 34 15.03 21.69 -11.76
N GLN A 35 15.72 22.06 -12.84
CA GLN A 35 17.18 22.13 -12.91
C GLN A 35 17.74 23.04 -11.81
N THR A 36 17.10 24.18 -11.57
CA THR A 36 17.52 25.16 -10.56
C THR A 36 17.37 24.60 -9.15
N GLN A 37 16.26 23.92 -8.85
CA GLN A 37 16.03 23.25 -7.57
C GLN A 37 17.06 22.14 -7.32
N VAL A 38 17.28 21.23 -8.28
CA VAL A 38 18.26 20.15 -8.13
C VAL A 38 19.69 20.69 -8.01
N LYS A 39 20.06 21.70 -8.81
CA LYS A 39 21.37 22.34 -8.74
C LYS A 39 21.68 22.92 -7.37
N SER A 40 20.68 23.44 -6.64
CA SER A 40 20.85 23.94 -5.27
C SER A 40 21.22 22.86 -4.25
N GLN A 41 20.86 21.61 -4.53
CA GLN A 41 21.10 20.46 -3.66
C GLN A 41 22.27 19.58 -4.12
N TRP A 42 22.71 19.71 -5.37
CA TRP A 42 23.77 18.88 -5.94
C TRP A 42 25.14 19.23 -5.36
N LYS A 43 25.74 18.24 -4.69
CA LYS A 43 27.11 18.30 -4.16
C LYS A 43 27.88 17.12 -4.77
N PRO A 44 28.65 17.32 -5.86
CA PRO A 44 29.34 16.23 -6.52
C PRO A 44 30.34 15.55 -5.57
N PRO A 45 30.38 14.20 -5.51
CA PRO A 45 31.40 13.48 -4.75
C PRO A 45 32.81 13.85 -5.24
N ALA A 46 33.79 13.84 -4.32
CA ALA A 46 35.19 14.17 -4.65
C ALA A 46 35.74 13.27 -5.78
N GLU A 47 35.35 11.99 -5.77
CA GLU A 47 35.78 10.98 -6.73
C GLU A 47 34.62 10.54 -7.64
N MET A 48 34.09 11.46 -8.44
CA MET A 48 33.22 11.07 -9.55
C MET A 48 34.01 10.31 -10.62
N SER A 49 33.48 9.15 -11.01
CA SER A 49 34.03 8.23 -12.01
C SER A 49 33.92 8.76 -13.44
N LYS A 50 33.02 9.72 -13.67
CA LYS A 50 32.74 10.33 -14.98
C LYS A 50 32.61 11.84 -14.88
N GLU A 51 32.89 12.51 -15.98
CA GLU A 51 32.71 13.96 -16.09
C GLU A 51 31.24 14.36 -16.06
N LYS A 52 30.38 13.54 -16.69
CA LYS A 52 28.93 13.70 -16.71
C LYS A 52 28.24 12.36 -16.43
N ILE A 53 27.16 12.40 -15.66
CA ILE A 53 26.27 11.28 -15.37
C ILE A 53 24.87 11.66 -15.84
N SER A 54 24.25 10.80 -16.65
CA SER A 54 22.87 10.96 -17.09
C SER A 54 21.96 10.00 -16.33
N VAL A 55 20.86 10.53 -15.80
CA VAL A 55 19.83 9.78 -15.08
C VAL A 55 18.45 10.21 -15.58
N LYS A 56 17.49 9.28 -15.57
CA LYS A 56 16.08 9.58 -15.83
C LYS A 56 15.37 9.76 -14.50
N VAL A 57 14.72 10.89 -14.29
CA VAL A 57 13.91 11.16 -13.09
C VAL A 57 12.45 11.19 -13.50
N ARG A 58 11.58 10.46 -12.80
CA ARG A 58 10.13 10.53 -13.01
C ARG A 58 9.49 11.39 -11.93
N ILE A 59 8.63 12.31 -12.34
CA ILE A 59 7.97 13.28 -11.48
C ILE A 59 6.49 13.25 -11.81
N ASN A 60 5.64 13.06 -10.83
CA ASN A 60 4.19 13.05 -11.04
C ASN A 60 3.65 14.47 -11.26
N HIS A 61 2.37 14.59 -11.60
CA HIS A 61 1.73 15.87 -11.90
C HIS A 61 1.80 16.86 -10.73
N GLY A 62 1.66 16.35 -9.49
CA GLY A 62 1.78 17.13 -8.25
C GLY A 62 3.21 17.60 -7.93
N GLY A 63 4.21 17.23 -8.73
CA GLY A 63 5.61 17.61 -8.53
C GLY A 63 6.36 16.72 -7.55
N LEU A 64 5.81 15.59 -7.14
CA LEU A 64 6.49 14.59 -6.31
C LEU A 64 7.39 13.71 -7.17
N TYR A 65 8.56 13.40 -6.65
CA TYR A 65 9.50 12.46 -7.26
C TYR A 65 9.01 11.01 -7.10
N GLU A 66 8.88 10.28 -8.22
CA GLU A 66 8.49 8.85 -8.22
C GLU A 66 9.71 7.91 -8.17
N SER A 67 10.66 8.12 -9.09
CA SER A 67 11.78 7.19 -9.27
C SER A 67 12.94 7.80 -10.04
N ILE A 68 14.12 7.21 -9.84
CA ILE A 68 15.35 7.52 -10.55
C ILE A 68 15.84 6.24 -11.23
N THR A 69 16.04 6.32 -12.54
CA THR A 69 16.67 5.26 -13.31
C THR A 69 18.05 5.72 -13.74
N PHE A 70 19.06 5.04 -13.25
CA PHE A 70 20.42 5.20 -13.73
C PHE A 70 20.51 4.46 -15.08
N GLY A 71 21.10 5.10 -16.10
CA GLY A 71 21.33 4.44 -17.39
C GLY A 71 22.31 3.26 -17.28
N ASP A 72 22.80 2.75 -18.41
CA ASP A 72 23.70 1.58 -18.48
C ASP A 72 25.11 1.77 -17.89
N THR A 73 25.29 2.80 -17.07
CA THR A 73 26.58 3.13 -16.48
C THR A 73 26.70 2.50 -15.09
N LYS A 74 27.74 1.67 -14.89
CA LYS A 74 28.23 1.29 -13.56
C LYS A 74 28.59 2.57 -12.79
N LEU A 75 27.66 3.03 -11.96
CA LEU A 75 27.91 4.09 -10.98
C LEU A 75 28.47 3.47 -9.71
N SER A 76 29.34 4.20 -9.02
CA SER A 76 29.67 3.87 -7.64
C SER A 76 28.44 4.07 -6.75
N GLU A 77 28.39 3.34 -5.63
CA GLU A 77 27.33 3.49 -4.63
C GLU A 77 27.25 4.93 -4.10
N GLN A 78 28.39 5.60 -3.95
CA GLN A 78 28.46 6.99 -3.50
C GLN A 78 27.85 7.97 -4.51
N GLU A 79 28.10 7.79 -5.82
CA GLU A 79 27.48 8.60 -6.87
C GLU A 79 25.96 8.39 -6.90
N GLY A 80 25.51 7.13 -6.88
CA GLY A 80 24.08 6.82 -6.85
C GLY A 80 23.37 7.44 -5.64
N LYS A 81 24.00 7.37 -4.46
CA LYS A 81 23.48 7.96 -3.22
C LYS A 81 23.43 9.49 -3.28
N ALA A 82 24.49 10.13 -3.74
CA ALA A 82 24.56 11.59 -3.83
C ALA A 82 23.51 12.16 -4.80
N ILE A 83 23.31 11.51 -5.95
CA ILE A 83 22.30 11.94 -6.94
C ILE A 83 20.90 11.76 -6.36
N SER A 84 20.62 10.59 -5.78
CA SER A 84 19.31 10.30 -5.17
C SER A 84 19.00 11.29 -4.04
N GLU A 85 19.99 11.63 -3.22
CA GLU A 85 19.83 12.59 -2.13
C GLU A 85 19.58 14.01 -2.63
N ALA A 86 20.28 14.45 -3.69
CA ALA A 86 20.08 15.77 -4.28
C ALA A 86 18.67 15.92 -4.88
N VAL A 87 18.20 14.91 -5.63
CA VAL A 87 16.83 14.90 -6.19
C VAL A 87 15.80 14.87 -5.07
N ARG A 88 15.97 13.98 -4.07
CA ARG A 88 15.04 13.87 -2.94
C ARG A 88 14.93 15.16 -2.13
N LYS A 89 16.05 15.83 -1.86
CA LYS A 89 16.07 17.12 -1.13
C LYS A 89 15.50 18.28 -1.94
N ALA A 90 15.50 18.18 -3.27
CA ALA A 90 14.92 19.19 -4.14
C ALA A 90 13.39 19.04 -4.30
N SER A 91 12.84 17.87 -3.95
CA SER A 91 11.41 17.58 -3.93
C SER A 91 10.74 18.21 -2.70
N PRO A 92 9.49 18.73 -2.79
CA PRO A 92 8.62 18.72 -3.98
C PRO A 92 9.05 19.74 -5.04
N PHE A 93 8.91 19.35 -6.31
CA PHE A 93 9.09 20.22 -7.46
C PHE A 93 7.83 21.03 -7.75
N LYS A 94 7.94 22.02 -8.64
CA LYS A 94 6.78 22.80 -9.10
C LYS A 94 5.76 21.88 -9.77
N ALA A 95 4.57 21.74 -9.18
CA ALA A 95 3.45 21.00 -9.78
C ALA A 95 3.10 21.53 -11.19
N LEU A 96 2.61 20.63 -12.04
CA LEU A 96 2.07 21.00 -13.34
C LEU A 96 0.74 21.75 -13.15
N PRO A 97 0.41 22.71 -14.03
CA PRO A 97 -0.91 23.32 -14.01
C PRO A 97 -2.02 22.26 -14.19
N GLU A 98 -3.16 22.44 -13.54
CA GLU A 98 -4.29 21.51 -13.63
C GLU A 98 -4.76 21.34 -15.09
N GLU A 99 -4.53 22.30 -15.98
CA GLU A 99 -4.90 22.24 -17.40
C GLU A 99 -4.01 21.26 -18.20
N VAL A 100 -2.83 20.93 -17.70
CA VAL A 100 -1.90 20.00 -18.33
C VAL A 100 -2.27 18.57 -17.96
N SER A 101 -2.90 17.83 -18.88
CA SER A 101 -3.28 16.42 -18.69
C SER A 101 -2.10 15.46 -18.89
N VAL A 102 -1.00 15.70 -18.18
CA VAL A 102 0.21 14.84 -18.18
C VAL A 102 0.43 14.31 -16.78
N PRO A 103 0.12 13.03 -16.51
CA PRO A 103 0.25 12.46 -15.16
C PRO A 103 1.70 12.35 -14.69
N VAL A 104 2.65 12.11 -15.61
CA VAL A 104 4.06 11.96 -15.27
C VAL A 104 4.95 12.68 -16.28
N VAL A 105 5.98 13.34 -15.77
CA VAL A 105 7.06 13.93 -16.57
C VAL A 105 8.32 13.12 -16.34
N GLN A 106 8.92 12.63 -17.42
CA GLN A 106 10.28 12.11 -17.36
C GLN A 106 11.25 13.27 -17.61
N VAL A 107 12.19 13.47 -16.69
CA VAL A 107 13.28 14.42 -16.83
C VAL A 107 14.58 13.67 -17.07
N ASP A 108 15.14 13.86 -18.25
CA ASP A 108 16.50 13.41 -18.55
C ASP A 108 17.47 14.43 -17.92
N LEU A 109 18.10 14.03 -16.83
CA LEU A 109 18.95 14.86 -15.99
C LEU A 109 20.42 14.49 -16.21
N THR A 110 21.24 15.48 -16.56
CA THR A 110 22.70 15.31 -16.68
C THR A 110 23.40 16.14 -15.62
N LEU A 111 24.14 15.47 -14.73
CA LEU A 111 24.92 16.09 -13.66
C LEU A 111 26.41 15.95 -13.95
N SER A 112 27.19 17.00 -13.70
CA SER A 112 28.63 16.98 -13.94
C SER A 112 29.45 17.16 -12.66
N LYS A 113 30.74 16.82 -12.78
CA LYS A 113 31.73 16.97 -11.70
C LYS A 113 31.98 18.42 -11.30
N ASN A 114 31.87 19.36 -12.23
CA ASN A 114 31.98 20.80 -11.93
C ASN A 114 30.67 21.43 -11.40
N GLY A 115 29.66 20.61 -11.05
CA GLY A 115 28.41 21.06 -10.45
C GLY A 115 27.38 21.64 -11.44
N THR A 116 27.60 21.48 -12.75
CA THR A 116 26.56 21.80 -13.73
C THR A 116 25.47 20.73 -13.72
N VAL A 117 24.24 21.19 -13.92
CA VAL A 117 23.04 20.36 -14.00
C VAL A 117 22.33 20.81 -15.26
N GLU A 118 21.99 19.88 -16.15
CA GLU A 118 21.22 20.08 -17.38
C GLU A 118 19.98 19.18 -17.28
N ALA A 119 18.80 19.68 -17.64
CA ALA A 119 17.55 18.92 -17.57
C ALA A 119 16.73 19.08 -18.84
N GLN A 120 16.16 17.98 -19.33
CA GLN A 120 15.20 17.98 -20.42
C GLN A 120 13.94 17.24 -19.99
N ALA A 121 12.78 17.88 -20.06
CA ALA A 121 11.51 17.30 -19.68
C ALA A 121 10.76 16.70 -20.90
N THR A 122 10.27 15.48 -20.74
CA THR A 122 9.45 14.77 -21.73
C THR A 122 8.15 14.30 -21.06
N PRO A 123 6.97 14.76 -21.51
CA PRO A 123 5.70 14.31 -20.96
C PRO A 123 5.46 12.82 -21.25
N LYS A 124 5.00 12.08 -20.24
CA LYS A 124 4.56 10.69 -20.36
C LYS A 124 3.06 10.63 -20.15
N THR A 125 2.34 10.27 -21.20
CA THR A 125 0.87 10.26 -21.18
C THR A 125 0.28 8.86 -21.18
N ALA A 126 1.01 7.85 -21.70
CA ALA A 126 0.51 6.49 -21.81
C ALA A 126 1.08 5.56 -20.74
N PHE A 127 0.22 4.68 -20.22
CA PHE A 127 0.56 3.65 -19.25
C PHE A 127 0.01 2.32 -19.72
N LEU A 128 0.76 1.26 -19.45
CA LEU A 128 0.35 -0.09 -19.81
C LEU A 128 -0.84 -0.59 -18.97
N GLY A 129 -1.06 -0.01 -17.78
CA GLY A 129 -2.05 -0.53 -16.83
C GLY A 129 -1.65 -1.88 -16.24
N LEU A 130 -0.36 -2.22 -16.25
CA LEU A 130 0.19 -3.44 -15.64
C LEU A 130 1.22 -3.07 -14.57
N PHE A 131 1.21 -3.81 -13.47
CA PHE A 131 2.30 -3.82 -12.50
C PHE A 131 3.18 -5.03 -12.76
N ALA A 132 4.49 -4.83 -12.71
CA ALA A 132 5.46 -5.88 -12.92
C ALA A 132 6.69 -5.70 -12.04
N ARG A 133 7.40 -6.79 -11.77
CA ARG A 133 8.70 -6.78 -11.08
C ARG A 133 9.78 -7.44 -11.92
N ASP A 134 11.02 -7.05 -11.68
CA ASP A 134 12.17 -7.61 -12.38
C ASP A 134 12.36 -9.10 -12.06
N ARG A 135 12.61 -9.90 -13.09
CA ARG A 135 13.07 -11.27 -12.95
C ARG A 135 14.42 -11.43 -13.63
N LYS A 136 15.42 -11.85 -12.87
CA LYS A 136 16.74 -12.20 -13.40
C LYS A 136 16.64 -13.43 -14.32
N ALA A 137 17.47 -13.46 -15.36
CA ALA A 137 17.63 -14.64 -16.20
C ALA A 137 18.05 -15.87 -15.36
N GLY A 138 17.55 -17.05 -15.71
CA GLY A 138 17.87 -18.29 -15.02
C GLY A 138 17.64 -19.51 -15.91
N GLY A 139 18.67 -20.34 -16.07
CA GLY A 139 18.68 -21.44 -17.03
C GLY A 139 18.40 -20.95 -18.45
N ASP A 140 17.48 -21.63 -19.16
CA ASP A 140 17.04 -21.25 -20.51
C ASP A 140 15.99 -20.12 -20.53
N THR A 141 15.66 -19.52 -19.38
CA THR A 141 14.64 -18.46 -19.32
C THR A 141 15.32 -17.08 -19.33
N PRO A 142 15.03 -16.23 -20.33
CA PRO A 142 15.58 -14.88 -20.38
C PRO A 142 15.06 -14.01 -19.23
N ALA A 143 15.81 -12.94 -18.93
CA ALA A 143 15.32 -11.89 -18.05
C ALA A 143 14.00 -11.33 -18.60
N SER A 144 13.05 -11.04 -17.72
CA SER A 144 11.70 -10.60 -18.10
C SER A 144 11.06 -9.80 -16.96
N ALA A 145 9.95 -9.15 -17.26
CA ALA A 145 9.11 -8.51 -16.25
C ALA A 145 7.97 -9.48 -15.83
N LEU A 146 7.93 -9.87 -14.56
CA LEU A 146 6.89 -10.75 -14.02
C LEU A 146 5.67 -9.89 -13.66
N LEU A 147 4.50 -10.19 -14.25
CA LEU A 147 3.26 -9.48 -13.96
C LEU A 147 2.78 -9.78 -12.53
N THR A 148 2.52 -8.71 -11.78
CA THR A 148 2.13 -8.76 -10.35
C THR A 148 0.80 -8.06 -10.07
N GLY A 149 0.22 -7.33 -11.02
CA GLY A 149 -1.06 -6.66 -10.82
C GLY A 149 -1.57 -5.91 -12.05
N TRP A 150 -2.77 -5.36 -11.92
CA TRP A 150 -3.45 -4.52 -12.91
C TRP A 150 -3.62 -3.09 -12.37
N GLY A 151 -3.29 -2.10 -13.19
CA GLY A 151 -3.54 -0.68 -12.95
C GLY A 151 -4.67 -0.11 -13.82
N SER A 152 -5.23 -0.89 -14.75
CA SER A 152 -6.34 -0.46 -15.61
C SER A 152 -7.41 -1.54 -15.77
N LYS A 153 -8.63 -1.13 -16.15
CA LYS A 153 -9.74 -2.04 -16.43
C LYS A 153 -9.49 -2.86 -17.69
N GLU A 154 -8.82 -2.26 -18.67
CA GLU A 154 -8.41 -2.89 -19.92
C GLU A 154 -7.46 -4.06 -19.63
N ALA A 155 -6.52 -3.86 -18.71
CA ALA A 155 -5.60 -4.90 -18.27
C ALA A 155 -6.29 -5.97 -17.42
N GLU A 156 -7.15 -5.58 -16.46
CA GLU A 156 -7.96 -6.49 -15.65
C GLU A 156 -8.89 -7.38 -16.50
N SER A 157 -9.41 -6.85 -17.61
CA SER A 157 -10.33 -7.56 -18.51
C SER A 157 -9.62 -8.35 -19.61
N SER A 158 -8.28 -8.30 -19.67
CA SER A 158 -7.49 -9.00 -20.67
C SER A 158 -7.32 -10.50 -20.33
N PRO A 159 -6.87 -11.34 -21.28
CA PRO A 159 -6.53 -12.73 -21.00
C PRO A 159 -5.27 -12.94 -20.13
N LEU A 160 -4.56 -11.86 -19.78
CA LEU A 160 -3.36 -11.91 -18.96
C LEU A 160 -3.67 -12.49 -17.58
N ARG A 161 -2.65 -13.11 -16.97
CA ARG A 161 -2.72 -13.61 -15.60
C ARG A 161 -1.54 -13.10 -14.78
N LEU A 162 -1.74 -13.00 -13.47
CA LEU A 162 -0.61 -12.81 -12.57
C LEU A 162 0.31 -14.02 -12.66
N GLY A 163 1.62 -13.78 -12.62
CA GLY A 163 2.61 -14.82 -12.87
C GLY A 163 3.07 -14.93 -14.33
N ASP A 164 2.38 -14.28 -15.27
CA ASP A 164 2.83 -14.20 -16.65
C ASP A 164 4.15 -13.42 -16.75
N PHE A 165 5.03 -13.85 -17.65
CA PHE A 165 6.26 -13.12 -17.96
C PHE A 165 6.03 -12.26 -19.20
N LEU A 166 6.12 -10.94 -19.04
CA LEU A 166 6.11 -10.01 -20.16
C LEU A 166 7.49 -10.03 -20.82
N LEU A 167 7.52 -10.49 -22.07
CA LEU A 167 8.73 -10.69 -22.86
C LEU A 167 8.95 -9.55 -23.85
N GLU A 168 7.90 -9.08 -24.50
CA GLU A 168 7.98 -8.01 -25.50
C GLU A 168 6.73 -7.11 -25.46
N ILE A 169 6.90 -5.83 -25.81
CA ILE A 169 5.80 -4.88 -26.09
C ILE A 169 6.02 -4.33 -27.50
N SER A 170 5.10 -4.62 -28.42
CA SER A 170 5.18 -4.17 -29.82
C SER A 170 6.53 -4.49 -30.46
N GLY A 171 7.07 -5.68 -30.19
CA GLY A 171 8.37 -6.17 -30.67
C GLY A 171 9.60 -5.62 -29.95
N LYS A 172 9.44 -4.70 -28.99
CA LYS A 172 10.54 -4.24 -28.13
C LYS A 172 10.72 -5.22 -26.96
N PRO A 173 11.93 -5.77 -26.74
CA PRO A 173 12.17 -6.73 -25.66
C PRO A 173 12.04 -6.07 -24.29
N ILE A 174 11.46 -6.80 -23.34
CA ILE A 174 11.29 -6.42 -21.94
C ILE A 174 12.11 -7.38 -21.08
N THR A 175 13.20 -6.88 -20.52
CA THR A 175 14.10 -7.65 -19.66
C THR A 175 13.95 -7.33 -18.18
N LYS A 176 13.40 -6.16 -17.88
CA LYS A 176 13.08 -5.65 -16.54
C LYS A 176 11.84 -4.75 -16.60
N SER A 177 11.21 -4.50 -15.45
CA SER A 177 9.99 -3.71 -15.32
C SER A 177 10.13 -2.28 -15.83
N SER A 178 11.31 -1.65 -15.67
CA SER A 178 11.57 -0.30 -16.18
C SER A 178 11.50 -0.21 -17.71
N ASP A 179 11.77 -1.31 -18.43
CA ASP A 179 11.74 -1.34 -19.90
C ASP A 179 10.33 -1.11 -20.44
N ILE A 180 9.29 -1.40 -19.64
CA ILE A 180 7.89 -1.18 -20.01
C ILE A 180 7.65 0.28 -20.38
N SER A 181 8.11 1.20 -19.55
CA SER A 181 7.91 2.64 -19.77
C SER A 181 8.68 3.16 -20.98
N ASP A 182 9.86 2.60 -21.25
CA ASP A 182 10.66 2.94 -22.43
C ASP A 182 10.04 2.35 -23.70
N ALA A 183 9.42 1.17 -23.62
CA ALA A 183 8.77 0.55 -24.76
C ALA A 183 7.55 1.32 -25.25
N ILE A 184 6.77 1.89 -24.31
CA ILE A 184 5.56 2.68 -24.61
C ILE A 184 5.79 4.20 -24.61
N SER A 185 7.05 4.65 -24.60
CA SER A 185 7.40 6.07 -24.43
C SER A 185 6.76 7.00 -25.46
N ASP A 186 6.55 6.49 -26.67
CA ASP A 186 6.07 7.23 -27.83
C ASP A 186 4.59 6.94 -28.13
N CYS A 187 3.98 6.06 -27.34
CA CYS A 187 2.60 5.65 -27.49
C CYS A 187 1.66 6.65 -26.81
N LYS A 188 0.38 6.58 -27.19
CA LYS A 188 -0.69 7.44 -26.65
C LYS A 188 -1.71 6.65 -25.83
N PRO A 189 -2.41 7.28 -24.87
CA PRO A 189 -3.59 6.70 -24.26
C PRO A 189 -4.60 6.23 -25.32
N GLY A 190 -5.15 5.04 -25.13
CA GLY A 190 -6.09 4.37 -26.04
C GLY A 190 -5.42 3.61 -27.19
N GLU A 191 -4.11 3.79 -27.43
CA GLU A 191 -3.37 2.99 -28.40
C GLU A 191 -3.30 1.53 -27.95
N VAL A 192 -3.48 0.59 -28.86
CA VAL A 192 -3.38 -0.84 -28.57
C VAL A 192 -1.98 -1.31 -28.91
N VAL A 193 -1.27 -1.82 -27.90
CA VAL A 193 0.04 -2.46 -28.07
C VAL A 193 -0.12 -3.98 -28.02
N THR A 194 0.74 -4.70 -28.73
CA THR A 194 0.77 -6.18 -28.65
C THR A 194 1.77 -6.60 -27.59
N LEU A 195 1.31 -7.33 -26.58
CA LEU A 195 2.16 -7.90 -25.54
C LEU A 195 2.49 -9.34 -25.91
N LYS A 196 3.77 -9.68 -25.94
CA LYS A 196 4.18 -11.09 -25.95
C LYS A 196 4.42 -11.51 -24.52
N VAL A 197 3.59 -12.41 -24.02
CA VAL A 197 3.69 -12.93 -22.66
C VAL A 197 3.89 -14.42 -22.67
N LYS A 198 4.62 -14.92 -21.68
CA LYS A 198 4.77 -16.34 -21.42
C LYS A 198 3.94 -16.73 -20.21
N HIS A 199 2.86 -17.47 -20.47
CA HIS A 199 1.98 -18.03 -19.46
C HIS A 199 2.33 -19.51 -19.29
N GLY A 200 3.09 -19.80 -18.23
CA GLY A 200 3.65 -21.13 -18.01
C GLY A 200 4.65 -21.51 -19.11
N LYS A 201 4.35 -22.54 -19.92
CA LYS A 201 5.18 -22.97 -21.06
C LYS A 201 4.72 -22.41 -22.40
N GLN A 202 3.59 -21.70 -22.42
CA GLN A 202 2.97 -21.20 -23.65
C GLN A 202 3.29 -19.71 -23.83
N ASP A 203 3.79 -19.36 -25.01
CA ASP A 203 3.87 -17.98 -25.44
C ASP A 203 2.51 -17.58 -26.04
N MET A 204 2.05 -16.38 -25.73
CA MET A 204 0.82 -15.82 -26.27
C MET A 204 0.99 -14.33 -26.55
N GLU A 205 0.24 -13.87 -27.55
CA GLU A 205 0.15 -12.45 -27.87
C GLU A 205 -1.18 -11.90 -27.33
N VAL A 206 -1.10 -10.83 -26.56
CA VAL A 206 -2.26 -10.17 -25.97
C VAL A 206 -2.29 -8.71 -26.42
N PRO A 207 -3.31 -8.30 -27.20
CA PRO A 207 -3.52 -6.88 -27.47
C PRO A 207 -3.99 -6.20 -26.18
N LEU A 208 -3.33 -5.10 -25.81
CA LEU A 208 -3.71 -4.32 -24.63
C LEU A 208 -3.77 -2.83 -24.99
N ALA A 209 -4.92 -2.20 -24.69
CA ALA A 209 -5.08 -0.76 -24.84
C ALA A 209 -4.38 -0.03 -23.68
N LEU A 210 -3.54 0.95 -24.01
CA LEU A 210 -2.87 1.80 -23.04
C LEU A 210 -3.87 2.76 -22.38
N THR A 211 -3.65 3.07 -21.11
CA THR A 211 -4.45 4.03 -20.34
C THR A 211 -3.69 5.34 -20.13
N GLY A 212 -4.42 6.42 -19.81
CA GLY A 212 -3.86 7.73 -19.47
C GLY A 212 -3.62 7.96 -17.98
N SER A 213 -3.76 6.93 -17.14
CA SER A 213 -3.68 7.06 -15.68
C SER A 213 -3.00 5.85 -15.04
N THR A 214 -2.18 6.09 -14.01
CA THR A 214 -1.57 5.10 -13.13
C THR A 214 -2.51 4.64 -12.02
N VAL A 215 -3.47 5.50 -11.66
CA VAL A 215 -4.40 5.24 -10.56
C VAL A 215 -5.55 4.38 -11.08
N PRO A 216 -5.79 3.21 -10.48
CA PRO A 216 -6.84 2.34 -10.97
C PRO A 216 -8.21 2.98 -10.85
N THR A 217 -9.04 2.62 -11.82
CA THR A 217 -10.37 3.19 -11.96
C THR A 217 -11.26 2.70 -10.82
N LEU A 218 -11.65 3.64 -9.96
CA LEU A 218 -12.69 3.39 -8.96
C LEU A 218 -14.03 3.26 -9.67
N ASN A 219 -14.77 2.20 -9.34
CA ASN A 219 -16.18 2.06 -9.73
C ASN A 219 -17.01 3.07 -8.95
N LEU A 220 -17.10 4.30 -9.44
CA LEU A 220 -17.91 5.36 -8.86
C LEU A 220 -19.38 5.19 -9.26
N GLU A 221 -20.27 5.63 -8.37
CA GLU A 221 -21.69 5.73 -8.68
C GLU A 221 -21.91 6.78 -9.77
N THR A 222 -22.82 6.51 -10.70
CA THR A 222 -23.20 7.51 -11.70
C THR A 222 -24.01 8.59 -11.01
N GLU A 223 -23.55 9.83 -11.11
CA GLU A 223 -24.26 11.00 -10.60
C GLU A 223 -24.71 11.89 -11.75
N GLU A 224 -25.87 12.50 -11.60
CA GLU A 224 -26.39 13.45 -12.57
C GLU A 224 -25.54 14.73 -12.54
N ALA A 225 -25.03 15.12 -13.70
CA ALA A 225 -24.28 16.37 -13.83
C ALA A 225 -25.20 17.59 -13.62
N PRO A 226 -24.70 18.68 -13.01
CA PRO A 226 -25.46 19.91 -12.87
C PRO A 226 -25.92 20.44 -14.23
N LYS A 227 -27.18 20.87 -14.32
CA LYS A 227 -27.79 21.36 -15.55
C LYS A 227 -27.95 22.87 -15.53
N LYS A 228 -28.02 23.47 -16.72
CA LYS A 228 -28.41 24.88 -16.88
C LYS A 228 -29.81 25.10 -16.30
N VAL A 229 -29.99 26.23 -15.64
CA VAL A 229 -31.27 26.62 -15.04
C VAL A 229 -31.70 28.00 -15.54
N THR A 230 -32.99 28.28 -15.41
CA THR A 230 -33.57 29.59 -15.74
C THR A 230 -33.71 30.49 -14.51
N LYS A 231 -33.56 29.93 -13.31
CA LYS A 231 -33.67 30.63 -12.03
C LYS A 231 -32.81 29.93 -10.98
N LEU A 232 -32.19 30.72 -10.11
CA LEU A 232 -31.47 30.25 -8.92
C LEU A 232 -32.35 30.38 -7.67
N GLN A 233 -32.33 29.36 -6.82
CA GLN A 233 -33.00 29.36 -5.53
C GLN A 233 -32.06 29.90 -4.46
N PRO A 234 -32.43 30.97 -3.72
CA PRO A 234 -31.58 31.51 -2.68
C PRO A 234 -31.34 30.48 -1.57
N LEU A 235 -30.11 30.40 -1.06
CA LEU A 235 -29.84 29.72 0.20
C LEU A 235 -30.50 30.50 1.36
N PRO A 236 -31.13 29.82 2.33
CA PRO A 236 -31.65 30.48 3.50
C PRO A 236 -30.50 31.11 4.30
N PRO A 237 -30.67 32.32 4.85
CA PRO A 237 -29.67 32.93 5.73
C PRO A 237 -29.35 32.01 6.90
N SER A 238 -28.07 31.74 7.11
CA SER A 238 -27.57 30.95 8.24
C SER A 238 -26.17 31.41 8.62
N THR A 239 -25.75 31.09 9.84
CA THR A 239 -24.37 31.34 10.30
C THR A 239 -23.35 30.67 9.40
N GLN A 240 -23.64 29.43 8.96
CA GLN A 240 -22.78 28.71 8.02
C GLN A 240 -22.66 29.44 6.69
N LEU A 241 -23.77 29.93 6.13
CA LEU A 241 -23.74 30.71 4.89
C LEU A 241 -22.86 31.95 5.03
N THR A 242 -23.01 32.71 6.12
CA THR A 242 -22.17 33.90 6.37
C THR A 242 -20.70 33.53 6.52
N ALA A 243 -20.38 32.41 7.18
CA ALA A 243 -19.02 31.93 7.30
C ALA A 243 -18.43 31.49 5.95
N GLU A 244 -19.18 30.75 5.12
CA GLU A 244 -18.76 30.32 3.78
C GLU A 244 -18.49 31.51 2.85
N GLN A 245 -19.26 32.59 3.00
CA GLN A 245 -19.06 33.84 2.26
C GLN A 245 -17.80 34.60 2.68
N ILE A 246 -17.15 34.25 3.79
CA ILE A 246 -15.95 34.92 4.28
C ILE A 246 -14.74 34.00 4.12
N PHE A 247 -14.82 32.79 4.64
CA PHE A 247 -13.74 31.79 4.64
C PHE A 247 -13.66 30.94 3.36
N GLY A 248 -14.61 31.13 2.44
CA GLY A 248 -14.68 30.42 1.17
C GLY A 248 -15.63 29.21 1.19
N TRP A 249 -16.23 28.97 0.03
CA TRP A 249 -17.22 27.91 -0.17
C TRP A 249 -16.59 26.53 -0.05
N GLY A 250 -17.08 25.73 0.89
CA GLY A 250 -16.58 24.39 1.19
C GLY A 250 -15.46 24.38 2.23
N ASN A 251 -14.95 25.54 2.66
CA ASN A 251 -13.93 25.60 3.71
C ASN A 251 -14.49 25.54 5.13
N VAL A 252 -15.79 25.72 5.31
CA VAL A 252 -16.42 25.71 6.63
C VAL A 252 -16.82 24.28 6.99
N LEU A 253 -16.06 23.68 7.91
CA LEU A 253 -16.18 22.27 8.28
C LEU A 253 -17.30 22.05 9.30
N ALA A 254 -17.40 22.96 10.28
CA ALA A 254 -18.40 22.87 11.35
C ALA A 254 -18.81 24.25 11.88
N VAL A 255 -20.06 24.35 12.33
CA VAL A 255 -20.60 25.53 13.03
C VAL A 255 -21.33 25.05 14.28
N GLN A 256 -20.84 25.42 15.45
CA GLN A 256 -21.34 24.98 16.75
C GLN A 256 -21.82 26.18 17.56
N PRO A 257 -23.14 26.45 17.60
CA PRO A 257 -23.69 27.53 18.42
C PRO A 257 -23.70 27.14 19.90
N SER A 258 -23.41 28.11 20.77
CA SER A 258 -23.55 28.04 22.23
C SER A 258 -24.38 29.23 22.73
N VAL A 259 -24.74 29.22 24.02
CA VAL A 259 -25.65 30.22 24.63
C VAL A 259 -25.11 31.65 24.47
N ASP A 260 -23.79 31.85 24.57
CA ASP A 260 -23.13 33.16 24.49
C ASP A 260 -21.92 33.20 23.55
N SER A 261 -21.67 32.11 22.82
CA SER A 261 -20.52 32.00 21.92
C SER A 261 -20.87 31.22 20.66
N LEU A 262 -20.07 31.42 19.63
CA LEU A 262 -20.13 30.65 18.40
C LEU A 262 -18.74 30.11 18.10
N SER A 263 -18.65 28.80 17.89
CA SER A 263 -17.43 28.16 17.39
C SER A 263 -17.60 27.78 15.93
N ILE A 264 -16.58 28.06 15.11
CA ILE A 264 -16.54 27.68 13.70
C ILE A 264 -15.22 26.98 13.43
N THR A 265 -15.29 25.83 12.78
CA THR A 265 -14.11 25.14 12.28
C THR A 265 -14.01 25.36 10.78
N VAL A 266 -12.84 25.75 10.31
CA VAL A 266 -12.54 25.97 8.90
C VAL A 266 -11.30 25.16 8.49
N GLY A 267 -11.20 24.81 7.21
CA GLY A 267 -10.02 24.16 6.63
C GLY A 267 -8.82 25.12 6.53
N PRO A 268 -7.77 24.74 5.78
CA PRO A 268 -6.54 25.52 5.71
C PRO A 268 -6.73 26.98 5.28
N ILE A 269 -5.99 27.89 5.92
CA ILE A 269 -5.92 29.33 5.60
C ILE A 269 -4.46 29.70 5.31
N ALA A 270 -4.27 30.70 4.44
CA ALA A 270 -2.95 31.13 3.98
C ALA A 270 -1.99 31.52 5.12
N ASP A 271 -2.45 32.36 6.05
CA ASP A 271 -1.65 32.87 7.15
C ASP A 271 -2.50 33.41 8.33
N GLU A 272 -1.82 33.71 9.45
CA GLU A 272 -2.41 34.28 10.66
C GLU A 272 -3.08 35.64 10.41
N THR A 273 -2.54 36.45 9.50
CA THR A 273 -3.09 37.79 9.19
C THR A 273 -4.45 37.65 8.53
N THR A 274 -4.56 36.77 7.54
CA THR A 274 -5.80 36.46 6.83
C THR A 274 -6.85 35.94 7.79
N LEU A 275 -6.50 34.99 8.67
CA LEU A 275 -7.41 34.48 9.70
C LEU A 275 -7.92 35.60 10.62
N LYS A 276 -7.06 36.52 11.06
CA LYS A 276 -7.48 37.67 11.88
C LYS A 276 -8.49 38.53 11.15
N GLU A 277 -8.17 38.93 9.93
CA GLU A 277 -9.00 39.81 9.11
C GLU A 277 -10.38 39.20 8.83
N GLU A 278 -10.41 37.92 8.43
CA GLU A 278 -11.63 37.17 8.16
C GLU A 278 -12.46 36.93 9.43
N THR A 279 -11.82 36.64 10.57
CA THR A 279 -12.51 36.51 11.86
C THR A 279 -13.17 37.82 12.29
N VAL A 280 -12.49 38.97 12.13
CA VAL A 280 -13.10 40.29 12.38
C VAL A 280 -14.28 40.53 11.44
N ALA A 281 -14.10 40.23 10.15
CA ALA A 281 -15.15 40.42 9.15
C ALA A 281 -16.39 39.59 9.50
N LEU A 282 -16.21 38.34 9.93
CA LEU A 282 -17.28 37.47 10.34
C LEU A 282 -17.97 37.97 11.62
N PHE A 283 -17.20 38.31 12.65
CA PHE A 283 -17.76 38.85 13.89
C PHE A 283 -18.62 40.09 13.64
N LYS A 284 -18.23 40.99 12.72
CA LYS A 284 -19.05 42.17 12.39
C LYS A 284 -20.39 41.82 11.76
N GLN A 285 -20.45 40.73 10.99
CA GLN A 285 -21.69 40.29 10.33
C GLN A 285 -22.57 39.47 11.28
N LEU A 286 -21.97 38.74 12.21
CA LEU A 286 -22.67 37.92 13.19
C LEU A 286 -22.98 38.73 14.46
N LYS A 287 -24.23 38.79 14.88
CA LYS A 287 -24.64 39.47 16.12
C LYS A 287 -24.37 38.61 17.37
N VAL A 288 -23.15 38.09 17.52
CA VAL A 288 -22.73 37.21 18.62
C VAL A 288 -21.88 37.97 19.63
N ARG A 289 -21.86 37.51 20.89
CA ARG A 289 -21.01 38.10 21.95
C ARG A 289 -19.56 37.67 21.81
N ASN A 290 -19.34 36.37 21.55
CA ASN A 290 -18.02 35.80 21.38
C ASN A 290 -18.00 34.94 20.10
N LEU A 291 -16.95 35.07 19.31
CA LEU A 291 -16.67 34.21 18.16
C LEU A 291 -15.32 33.53 18.35
N THR A 292 -15.28 32.23 18.11
CA THR A 292 -14.07 31.43 18.03
C THR A 292 -13.99 30.78 16.66
N VAL A 293 -12.87 30.96 15.96
CA VAL A 293 -12.58 30.31 14.68
C VAL A 293 -11.37 29.41 14.84
N GLN A 294 -11.54 28.13 14.56
CA GLN A 294 -10.50 27.11 14.59
C GLN A 294 -10.12 26.71 13.15
N VAL A 295 -8.84 26.79 12.84
CA VAL A 295 -8.28 26.30 11.56
C VAL A 295 -7.80 24.86 11.74
N GLU A 296 -8.30 23.96 10.91
CA GLU A 296 -7.81 22.58 10.76
C GLU A 296 -7.00 22.49 9.45
N ALA A 297 -5.73 22.11 9.57
CA ALA A 297 -4.82 21.98 8.44
C ALA A 297 -3.85 20.82 8.65
N PRO A 298 -3.30 20.22 7.57
CA PRO A 298 -2.32 19.13 7.66
C PRO A 298 -1.09 19.48 8.51
N GLU A 299 -0.64 20.74 8.43
CA GLU A 299 0.55 21.20 9.14
C GLU A 299 0.19 21.69 10.56
N ALA A 300 0.83 21.10 11.58
CA ALA A 300 0.65 21.48 12.99
C ALA A 300 0.76 22.98 13.25
N THR A 301 1.75 23.58 12.59
CA THR A 301 2.19 24.95 12.80
C THR A 301 1.17 25.99 12.31
N LYS A 302 0.19 25.57 11.51
CA LYS A 302 -0.86 26.42 10.93
C LYS A 302 -2.23 26.24 11.57
N SER A 303 -2.34 25.39 12.59
CA SER A 303 -3.59 25.26 13.33
C SER A 303 -3.73 26.42 14.30
N TRP A 304 -4.71 27.29 14.06
CA TRP A 304 -4.91 28.52 14.81
C TRP A 304 -6.29 28.57 15.44
N LEU A 305 -6.36 29.21 16.60
CA LEU A 305 -7.58 29.56 17.30
C LEU A 305 -7.65 31.08 17.36
N ALA A 306 -8.53 31.67 16.55
CA ALA A 306 -8.87 33.08 16.65
C ALA A 306 -10.07 33.24 17.59
N SER A 307 -10.04 34.23 18.47
CA SER A 307 -11.18 34.56 19.34
C SER A 307 -11.36 36.06 19.47
N THR A 308 -12.62 36.51 19.49
CA THR A 308 -12.96 37.92 19.65
C THR A 308 -14.28 38.13 20.39
N ASP A 309 -14.32 39.20 21.19
CA ASP A 309 -15.50 39.75 21.87
C ASP A 309 -15.99 41.06 21.20
N GLY A 310 -15.39 41.43 20.07
CA GLY A 310 -15.64 42.68 19.35
C GLY A 310 -14.72 43.84 19.69
N THR A 311 -13.85 43.72 20.69
CA THR A 311 -12.85 44.76 21.04
C THR A 311 -11.46 44.46 20.47
N SER A 312 -11.06 43.19 20.47
CA SER A 312 -9.78 42.72 19.94
C SER A 312 -9.90 41.30 19.40
N VAL A 313 -9.00 40.90 18.49
CA VAL A 313 -8.86 39.50 18.05
C VAL A 313 -7.57 38.94 18.60
N THR A 314 -7.68 37.87 19.36
CA THR A 314 -6.53 37.10 19.82
C THR A 314 -6.40 35.85 18.95
N VAL A 315 -5.23 35.63 18.34
CA VAL A 315 -4.91 34.37 17.68
C VAL A 315 -3.85 33.63 18.48
N LYS A 316 -4.08 32.35 18.71
CA LYS A 316 -3.13 31.45 19.35
C LYS A 316 -3.03 30.15 18.56
N PRO A 317 -1.92 29.42 18.63
CA PRO A 317 -1.88 28.04 18.14
C PRO A 317 -2.98 27.20 18.79
N SER A 318 -3.65 26.37 18.00
CA SER A 318 -4.68 25.44 18.47
C SER A 318 -4.07 24.07 18.77
N THR A 319 -4.53 23.43 19.84
CA THR A 319 -4.21 22.04 20.17
C THR A 319 -5.45 21.18 19.93
N TRP A 320 -5.81 20.94 18.67
CA TRP A 320 -6.88 19.98 18.35
C TRP A 320 -6.42 18.52 18.40
N ARG A 321 -5.13 18.30 18.70
CA ARG A 321 -4.51 16.97 18.74
C ARG A 321 -4.82 16.26 20.03
N GLU A 322 -5.54 15.16 19.92
CA GLU A 322 -5.35 14.08 20.88
C GLU A 322 -4.13 13.26 20.48
N ASN A 323 -3.27 12.96 21.46
CA ASN A 323 -2.18 12.03 21.22
C ASN A 323 -2.75 10.66 20.82
N PRO A 324 -2.23 10.05 19.74
CA PRO A 324 -2.74 8.79 19.25
C PRO A 324 -2.68 7.72 20.34
N ARG A 325 -3.72 6.91 20.42
CA ARG A 325 -3.83 5.86 21.45
C ARG A 325 -3.82 4.48 20.81
N LEU A 326 -2.96 3.61 21.32
CA LEU A 326 -3.09 2.19 21.05
C LEU A 326 -4.05 1.58 22.07
N LYS A 327 -5.03 0.81 21.60
CA LYS A 327 -6.06 0.19 22.46
C LYS A 327 -5.52 -1.12 23.06
N ALA A 328 -5.92 -1.46 24.28
CA ALA A 328 -5.61 -2.77 24.86
C ALA A 328 -6.05 -3.90 23.90
N GLY A 329 -5.22 -4.92 23.74
CA GLY A 329 -5.41 -6.01 22.80
C GLY A 329 -4.90 -5.75 21.38
N THR A 330 -4.43 -4.55 21.04
CA THR A 330 -3.74 -4.31 19.76
C THR A 330 -2.50 -5.20 19.67
N TYR A 331 -2.38 -5.98 18.60
CA TYR A 331 -1.22 -6.83 18.33
C TYR A 331 -0.12 -6.05 17.62
N LEU A 332 1.09 -6.14 18.16
CA LEU A 332 2.30 -5.58 17.54
C LEU A 332 3.08 -6.70 16.83
N PRO A 333 3.15 -6.69 15.50
CA PRO A 333 3.94 -7.67 14.74
C PRO A 333 5.41 -7.26 14.79
N ILE A 334 6.19 -7.90 15.65
CA ILE A 334 7.59 -7.55 15.93
C ILE A 334 8.52 -8.57 15.28
N ARG A 335 9.43 -8.10 14.42
CA ARG A 335 10.62 -8.85 13.99
C ARG A 335 11.72 -8.65 15.03
N LEU A 336 12.16 -9.73 15.67
CA LEU A 336 13.21 -9.67 16.69
C LEU A 336 14.60 -9.52 16.05
N ASP A 337 15.49 -8.76 16.69
CA ASP A 337 16.91 -8.66 16.32
C ASP A 337 17.68 -9.79 17.03
N ILE A 338 18.12 -10.79 16.26
CA ILE A 338 18.57 -12.08 16.81
C ILE A 338 20.08 -12.26 16.75
N GLN A 339 20.79 -11.34 16.10
CA GLN A 339 22.26 -11.37 15.99
C GLN A 339 22.97 -11.39 17.36
N GLU A 340 22.27 -11.03 18.44
CA GLU A 340 22.79 -11.06 19.80
C GLU A 340 22.30 -12.27 20.63
N LEU A 341 21.48 -13.19 20.09
CA LEU A 341 20.67 -14.14 20.88
C LEU A 341 20.95 -15.63 20.68
N GLU A 342 22.05 -16.02 20.06
CA GLU A 342 22.43 -17.43 19.99
C GLU A 342 22.49 -18.07 21.40
N GLY A 343 21.66 -19.11 21.61
CA GLY A 343 21.71 -19.95 22.81
C GLY A 343 21.16 -19.32 24.09
N ILE A 344 19.96 -18.71 24.06
CA ILE A 344 19.26 -18.34 25.31
C ILE A 344 19.02 -19.60 26.16
N ARG A 345 19.81 -19.74 27.23
CA ARG A 345 19.67 -20.86 28.17
C ARG A 345 18.35 -20.74 28.90
N GLN A 346 17.72 -21.89 29.16
CA GLN A 346 16.53 -21.95 30.01
C GLN A 346 16.77 -21.24 31.35
N GLY A 347 15.78 -20.46 31.78
CA GLY A 347 15.86 -19.70 33.03
C GLY A 347 16.61 -18.37 32.95
N VAL A 348 17.16 -18.00 31.78
CA VAL A 348 17.88 -16.73 31.61
C VAL A 348 16.97 -15.66 31.03
N THR A 349 16.82 -14.55 31.74
CA THR A 349 16.24 -13.33 31.16
C THR A 349 17.30 -12.60 30.35
N LYS A 350 16.97 -12.20 29.11
CA LYS A 350 17.89 -11.48 28.23
C LYS A 350 17.20 -10.31 27.55
N ALA A 351 17.83 -9.14 27.56
CA ALA A 351 17.34 -7.99 26.82
C ALA A 351 17.37 -8.26 25.32
N VAL A 352 16.32 -7.84 24.62
CA VAL A 352 16.16 -8.03 23.17
C VAL A 352 15.56 -6.78 22.57
N THR A 353 16.10 -6.37 21.41
CA THR A 353 15.47 -5.38 20.56
C THR A 353 14.72 -6.07 19.42
N GLY A 354 13.80 -5.33 18.84
CA GLY A 354 13.18 -5.72 17.60
C GLY A 354 12.64 -4.50 16.90
N LYS A 355 11.90 -4.75 15.82
CA LYS A 355 11.24 -3.71 15.06
C LYS A 355 9.86 -4.13 14.64
N LEU A 356 8.94 -3.18 14.54
CA LEU A 356 7.65 -3.43 13.92
C LEU A 356 7.85 -3.85 12.47
N LEU A 357 7.19 -4.91 12.08
CA LEU A 357 7.30 -5.49 10.75
C LEU A 357 6.39 -4.79 9.74
N VAL A 358 5.23 -4.29 10.18
CA VAL A 358 4.29 -3.50 9.40
C VAL A 358 3.76 -2.33 10.21
N ASN A 359 3.13 -1.38 9.52
CA ASN A 359 2.39 -0.30 10.16
C ASN A 359 1.31 -0.90 11.08
N VAL A 360 1.21 -0.37 12.29
CA VAL A 360 0.10 -0.63 13.20
C VAL A 360 -0.88 0.51 12.97
N ASN A 361 -2.01 0.22 12.34
CA ASN A 361 -2.99 1.23 11.94
C ASN A 361 -4.09 1.41 13.00
N ASP A 362 -4.77 2.55 12.95
CA ASP A 362 -6.05 2.75 13.62
C ASP A 362 -7.19 2.01 12.89
N GLU A 363 -8.42 2.19 13.39
CA GLU A 363 -9.63 1.57 12.82
C GLU A 363 -10.01 2.07 11.43
N ASN A 364 -9.49 3.22 11.01
CA ASN A 364 -9.70 3.78 9.68
C ASN A 364 -8.60 3.34 8.69
N GLY A 365 -7.54 2.69 9.19
CA GLY A 365 -6.42 2.20 8.40
C GLY A 365 -5.25 3.18 8.26
N VAL A 366 -5.24 4.27 9.04
CA VAL A 366 -4.14 5.24 9.08
C VAL A 366 -3.08 4.74 10.08
N PRO A 367 -1.78 4.73 9.74
CA PRO A 367 -0.73 4.25 10.64
C PRO A 367 -0.70 5.03 11.95
N LEU A 368 -0.70 4.37 13.12
CA LEU A 368 -0.38 4.90 14.46
C LEU A 368 1.10 4.72 14.80
N LEU A 369 1.66 3.60 14.36
CA LEU A 369 3.09 3.32 14.41
C LEU A 369 3.51 2.84 13.02
N ILE A 370 4.64 3.33 12.54
CA ILE A 370 5.18 2.95 11.23
C ILE A 370 6.03 1.68 11.34
N ALA A 371 6.12 0.92 10.24
CA ALA A 371 7.07 -0.18 10.13
C ALA A 371 8.50 0.28 10.46
N GLU A 372 9.33 -0.65 10.90
CA GLU A 372 10.71 -0.42 11.39
C GLU A 372 10.81 0.38 12.71
N THR A 373 9.69 0.78 13.33
CA THR A 373 9.68 1.35 14.69
C THR A 373 10.35 0.38 15.66
N VAL A 374 11.41 0.86 16.33
CA VAL A 374 12.19 0.06 17.29
C VAL A 374 11.35 -0.25 18.52
N VAL A 375 11.45 -1.49 18.98
CA VAL A 375 10.91 -1.95 20.25
C VAL A 375 12.02 -2.53 21.12
N ILE A 376 11.87 -2.41 22.43
CA ILE A 376 12.81 -2.95 23.40
C ILE A 376 12.01 -3.78 24.41
N GLY A 377 12.55 -4.94 24.76
CA GLY A 377 11.95 -5.82 25.74
C GLY A 377 12.95 -6.81 26.32
N ASN A 378 12.42 -7.82 26.98
CA ASN A 378 13.20 -8.93 27.52
C ASN A 378 12.59 -10.26 27.10
N MET A 379 13.44 -11.19 26.70
CA MET A 379 13.11 -12.60 26.67
C MET A 379 13.10 -13.11 28.10
N VAL A 380 11.93 -13.52 28.59
CA VAL A 380 11.73 -13.99 29.96
C VAL A 380 11.36 -15.47 29.94
N PRO A 381 11.91 -16.30 30.84
CA PRO A 381 11.52 -17.71 30.96
C PRO A 381 10.01 -17.88 31.16
N ALA A 382 9.41 -18.82 30.44
CA ALA A 382 7.98 -19.12 30.51
C ALA A 382 7.77 -20.57 31.02
N PRO A 383 6.97 -20.79 32.08
CA PRO A 383 6.65 -22.13 32.54
C PRO A 383 5.76 -22.90 31.53
N PRO A 384 5.85 -24.24 31.47
CA PRO A 384 6.83 -25.09 32.15
C PRO A 384 8.22 -25.09 31.48
N PHE A 385 8.29 -24.64 30.23
CA PHE A 385 9.52 -24.61 29.43
C PHE A 385 9.44 -23.55 28.33
N GLY A 386 10.54 -22.82 28.09
CA GLY A 386 10.64 -21.86 26.99
C GLY A 386 10.84 -20.42 27.43
N HIS A 387 10.69 -19.50 26.48
CA HIS A 387 10.74 -18.06 26.73
C HIS A 387 9.55 -17.38 26.06
N ARG A 388 9.15 -16.23 26.58
CA ARG A 388 8.28 -15.28 25.91
C ARG A 388 8.98 -13.94 25.82
N PHE A 389 8.60 -13.12 24.86
CA PHE A 389 9.06 -11.76 24.78
C PHE A 389 8.12 -10.85 25.59
N VAL A 390 8.69 -10.16 26.57
CA VAL A 390 8.02 -9.14 27.38
C VAL A 390 8.47 -7.78 26.88
N LEU A 391 7.59 -7.09 26.18
CA LEU A 391 7.81 -5.76 25.63
C LEU A 391 7.83 -4.73 26.76
N SER A 392 8.77 -3.79 26.74
CA SER A 392 8.90 -2.75 27.76
C SER A 392 8.84 -1.32 27.21
N THR A 393 9.42 -1.07 26.04
CA THR A 393 9.34 0.26 25.40
C THR A 393 9.17 0.18 23.89
N ILE A 394 8.62 1.25 23.32
CA ILE A 394 8.41 1.40 21.87
C ILE A 394 8.81 2.80 21.39
N GLY A 395 9.32 2.88 20.16
CA GLY A 395 9.69 4.11 19.48
C GLY A 395 11.01 4.73 19.97
N SER A 396 11.47 5.77 19.26
CA SER A 396 12.69 6.52 19.58
C SER A 396 12.62 7.18 20.96
N ALA A 397 11.42 7.64 21.36
CA ALA A 397 11.14 8.22 22.66
C ALA A 397 11.13 7.20 23.81
N LYS A 398 11.27 5.88 23.52
CA LYS A 398 11.22 4.78 24.50
C LYS A 398 9.97 4.83 25.38
N THR A 399 8.81 5.05 24.76
CA THR A 399 7.52 5.11 25.45
C THR A 399 7.25 3.80 26.20
N PRO A 400 6.99 3.83 27.52
CA PRO A 400 6.68 2.63 28.28
C PRO A 400 5.43 1.94 27.75
N ILE A 401 5.49 0.61 27.63
CA ILE A 401 4.38 -0.21 27.16
C ILE A 401 4.43 -1.57 27.84
N GLU A 402 3.26 -2.16 28.09
CA GLU A 402 3.12 -3.51 28.65
C GLU A 402 2.54 -4.43 27.57
N GLY A 403 3.28 -5.46 27.20
CA GLY A 403 2.85 -6.45 26.22
C GLY A 403 3.66 -7.73 26.35
N GLU A 404 3.03 -8.87 26.12
CA GLU A 404 3.70 -10.17 26.20
C GLU A 404 3.32 -11.04 25.00
N SER A 405 4.30 -11.66 24.36
CA SER A 405 4.04 -12.68 23.36
C SER A 405 3.56 -13.99 24.00
N GLU A 406 3.02 -14.88 23.17
CA GLU A 406 2.94 -16.29 23.52
C GLU A 406 4.35 -16.90 23.70
N VAL A 407 4.40 -18.14 24.17
CA VAL A 407 5.68 -18.86 24.34
C VAL A 407 6.32 -19.06 22.97
N LEU A 408 7.60 -18.74 22.84
CA LEU A 408 8.31 -18.93 21.58
C LEU A 408 8.56 -20.42 21.32
N PRO A 409 8.78 -20.81 20.05
CA PRO A 409 9.09 -22.19 19.71
C PRO A 409 10.28 -22.73 20.52
N THR A 410 10.13 -23.96 21.01
CA THR A 410 11.19 -24.69 21.71
C THR A 410 11.40 -26.04 21.05
N PRO A 411 12.07 -26.08 19.88
CA PRO A 411 12.22 -27.32 19.14
C PRO A 411 12.88 -28.39 20.00
N GLU A 412 12.36 -29.61 19.85
CA GLU A 412 13.06 -30.81 20.28
C GLU A 412 14.29 -30.99 19.41
N ILE A 413 15.46 -31.09 20.05
CA ILE A 413 16.73 -31.44 19.42
C ILE A 413 17.07 -32.85 19.87
N LEU A 414 17.20 -33.77 18.92
CA LEU A 414 17.66 -35.13 19.19
C LEU A 414 19.18 -35.17 19.28
N ILE A 415 19.71 -35.50 20.46
CA ILE A 415 21.14 -35.66 20.68
C ILE A 415 21.48 -37.16 20.63
N GLY A 416 22.26 -37.55 19.63
CA GLY A 416 22.77 -38.92 19.52
C GLY A 416 23.71 -39.28 20.67
N ARG A 417 23.43 -40.36 21.39
CA ARG A 417 24.31 -40.94 22.41
C ARG A 417 24.43 -42.46 22.22
N ALA A 418 25.49 -43.05 22.77
CA ALA A 418 25.70 -44.50 22.75
C ALA A 418 24.52 -45.31 23.36
N ALA A 419 23.76 -44.70 24.28
CA ALA A 419 22.59 -45.31 24.93
C ALA A 419 21.26 -45.08 24.17
N GLY A 420 21.30 -44.46 22.99
CA GLY A 420 20.13 -44.04 22.22
C GLY A 420 19.94 -42.52 22.19
N PRO A 421 18.99 -42.02 21.38
CA PRO A 421 18.75 -40.59 21.24
C PRO A 421 18.15 -39.99 22.52
N LEU A 422 18.67 -38.84 22.94
CA LEU A 422 18.11 -38.03 24.04
C LEU A 422 17.41 -36.81 23.43
N SER A 423 16.16 -36.59 23.80
CA SER A 423 15.46 -35.33 23.50
C SER A 423 15.97 -34.23 24.43
N ALA A 424 16.53 -33.19 23.85
CA ALA A 424 16.79 -31.93 24.54
C ALA A 424 15.85 -30.87 23.97
N TYR A 425 15.46 -29.91 24.78
CA TYR A 425 14.69 -28.77 24.31
C TYR A 425 15.55 -27.52 24.51
N ALA A 426 15.53 -26.63 23.55
CA ALA A 426 16.17 -25.33 23.65
C ALA A 426 15.21 -24.27 23.12
N SER A 427 15.23 -23.09 23.72
CA SER A 427 14.54 -21.95 23.09
C SER A 427 15.40 -21.49 21.94
N VAL A 428 14.89 -21.65 20.73
CA VAL A 428 15.61 -21.28 19.51
C VAL A 428 14.88 -20.09 18.91
N LEU A 429 15.60 -18.99 18.78
CA LEU A 429 15.19 -17.87 17.95
C LEU A 429 15.72 -18.10 16.55
N TYR A 430 14.86 -17.96 15.55
CA TYR A 430 15.22 -18.13 14.15
C TYR A 430 15.53 -16.78 13.54
N GLU A 431 16.52 -16.67 12.66
CA GLU A 431 16.78 -15.42 11.94
C GLU A 431 15.47 -14.83 11.38
N GLY A 432 15.29 -13.51 11.57
CA GLY A 432 14.07 -12.79 11.20
C GLY A 432 12.77 -13.30 11.82
N GLN A 433 12.80 -14.00 12.96
CA GLN A 433 11.60 -14.42 13.69
C GLN A 433 10.66 -13.23 13.90
N VAL A 434 9.40 -13.45 13.56
CA VAL A 434 8.30 -12.52 13.78
C VAL A 434 7.41 -13.06 14.87
N ILE A 435 7.00 -12.20 15.79
CA ILE A 435 6.08 -12.52 16.88
C ILE A 435 4.98 -11.48 16.97
N GLY A 436 3.78 -11.89 17.36
CA GLY A 436 2.72 -10.98 17.78
C GLY A 436 2.81 -10.71 19.27
N VAL A 437 2.75 -9.43 19.64
CA VAL A 437 2.71 -8.99 21.03
C VAL A 437 1.42 -8.20 21.27
N PRO A 438 0.37 -8.81 21.85
CA PRO A 438 -0.80 -8.07 22.30
C PRO A 438 -0.42 -7.11 23.42
N ILE A 439 -0.82 -5.85 23.29
CA ILE A 439 -0.61 -4.87 24.36
C ILE A 439 -1.65 -5.07 25.47
N GLN A 440 -1.20 -5.10 26.71
CA GLN A 440 -2.06 -5.41 27.87
C GLN A 440 -2.89 -4.20 28.31
N LYS A 441 -2.32 -3.00 28.18
CA LYS A 441 -2.95 -1.72 28.51
C LYS A 441 -2.86 -0.78 27.34
N GLY A 442 -3.90 0.04 27.16
CA GLY A 442 -3.84 1.10 26.17
C GLY A 442 -2.77 2.12 26.53
N ILE A 443 -2.04 2.62 25.53
CA ILE A 443 -1.01 3.63 25.72
C ILE A 443 -1.30 4.86 24.89
N VAL A 444 -0.97 6.01 25.43
CA VAL A 444 -0.94 7.29 24.71
C VAL A 444 0.46 7.42 24.15
N LEU A 445 0.58 7.46 22.82
CA LEU A 445 1.87 7.69 22.17
C LEU A 445 2.33 9.13 22.45
N PRO A 446 3.65 9.36 22.58
CA PRO A 446 4.17 10.69 22.83
C PRO A 446 3.84 11.60 21.66
N GLU A 447 3.77 12.90 21.93
CA GLU A 447 3.68 13.89 20.87
C GLU A 447 4.91 13.73 19.95
N PRO A 448 4.73 13.71 18.62
CA PRO A 448 5.86 13.61 17.72
C PRO A 448 6.85 14.75 17.89
N GLU A 449 8.12 14.45 17.61
CA GLU A 449 9.08 15.50 17.32
C GLU A 449 8.60 16.30 16.11
N LYS A 450 8.63 17.64 16.22
CA LYS A 450 8.21 18.53 15.13
C LYS A 450 9.09 18.25 13.91
N SER A 451 8.47 17.87 12.79
CA SER A 451 9.16 17.71 11.52
C SER A 451 9.28 19.06 10.81
N GLU A 452 10.34 19.25 10.02
CA GLU A 452 10.51 20.41 9.14
C GLU A 452 9.87 20.21 7.75
N TYR A 453 9.23 19.06 7.52
CA TYR A 453 8.59 18.79 6.23
C TYR A 453 7.23 19.49 6.17
N THR A 454 6.93 20.06 5.02
CA THR A 454 5.71 20.84 4.79
C THR A 454 5.15 20.40 3.45
N ILE A 455 4.05 19.65 3.42
CA ILE A 455 3.28 19.53 2.18
C ILE A 455 2.81 20.93 1.83
N ALA A 456 3.23 21.44 0.68
CA ALA A 456 2.73 22.70 0.16
C ALA A 456 1.21 22.57 0.01
N VAL A 457 0.44 23.22 0.89
CA VAL A 457 -1.02 23.34 0.72
C VAL A 457 -1.22 24.09 -0.60
N PRO A 458 -1.67 23.42 -1.68
CA PRO A 458 -1.58 24.00 -3.02
C PRO A 458 -2.62 25.10 -3.25
N PHE A 459 -3.52 25.32 -2.29
CA PHE A 459 -4.59 26.31 -2.38
C PHE A 459 -4.53 27.32 -1.23
N SER A 460 -4.03 28.51 -1.53
CA SER A 460 -4.55 29.72 -0.88
C SER A 460 -5.88 30.02 -1.56
N MET A 461 -6.99 29.78 -0.85
CA MET A 461 -8.29 30.23 -1.35
C MET A 461 -8.25 31.75 -1.42
N SER A 462 -8.46 32.30 -2.61
CA SER A 462 -8.70 33.75 -2.70
C SER A 462 -9.94 34.05 -1.87
N PRO A 463 -9.89 35.02 -0.94
CA PRO A 463 -11.05 35.39 -0.15
C PRO A 463 -12.22 35.68 -1.09
N ALA A 464 -13.42 35.22 -0.71
CA ALA A 464 -14.61 35.43 -1.50
C ALA A 464 -14.72 36.93 -1.85
N ALA A 465 -14.88 37.23 -3.14
CA ALA A 465 -14.91 38.59 -3.64
C ALA A 465 -15.88 39.43 -2.80
N GLN A 466 -15.33 40.47 -2.14
CA GLN A 466 -16.00 41.36 -1.19
C GLN A 466 -17.44 41.66 -1.60
N THR A 467 -18.38 41.53 -0.65
CA THR A 467 -19.79 41.97 -0.62
C THR A 467 -20.25 42.79 -1.84
N GLN A 468 -20.35 42.14 -3.00
CA GLN A 468 -20.95 42.78 -4.16
C GLN A 468 -22.45 42.89 -3.91
N LYS A 469 -23.08 43.98 -4.37
CA LYS A 469 -24.54 44.10 -4.27
C LYS A 469 -25.18 42.88 -4.95
N PRO A 470 -26.13 42.18 -4.29
CA PRO A 470 -26.71 40.96 -4.84
C PRO A 470 -27.24 41.16 -6.26
N ASN A 471 -26.75 40.37 -7.22
CA ASN A 471 -27.13 40.47 -8.63
C ASN A 471 -27.52 39.09 -9.19
N LYS A 472 -28.80 38.75 -9.04
CA LYS A 472 -29.38 37.46 -9.47
C LYS A 472 -29.14 37.16 -10.96
N LYS A 473 -29.20 38.19 -11.82
CA LYS A 473 -29.02 38.02 -13.27
C LYS A 473 -27.57 37.64 -13.58
N LYS A 474 -26.60 38.33 -12.98
CA LYS A 474 -25.18 38.03 -13.19
C LYS A 474 -24.79 36.67 -12.61
N ALA A 475 -25.30 36.33 -11.42
CA ALA A 475 -25.11 35.00 -10.84
C ALA A 475 -25.63 33.89 -11.77
N LEU A 476 -26.85 34.03 -12.30
CA LEU A 476 -27.41 33.06 -13.24
C LEU A 476 -26.59 32.91 -14.53
N GLU A 477 -26.06 34.02 -15.06
CA GLU A 477 -25.17 34.03 -16.22
C GLU A 477 -23.88 33.24 -15.93
N LEU A 478 -23.23 33.53 -14.80
CA LEU A 478 -21.99 32.86 -14.38
C LEU A 478 -22.21 31.38 -14.09
N TYR A 479 -23.31 31.01 -13.42
CA TYR A 479 -23.70 29.61 -13.21
C TYR A 479 -23.82 28.88 -14.54
N ASN A 480 -24.57 29.42 -15.50
CA ASN A 480 -24.78 28.76 -16.79
C ASN A 480 -23.50 28.72 -17.65
N GLN A 481 -22.60 29.70 -17.51
CA GLN A 481 -21.24 29.67 -18.08
C GLN A 481 -20.41 28.56 -17.45
N ALA A 482 -20.46 28.40 -16.13
CA ALA A 482 -19.77 27.31 -15.44
C ALA A 482 -20.26 25.93 -15.89
N ILE A 483 -21.57 25.74 -16.05
CA ILE A 483 -22.11 24.48 -16.58
C ILE A 483 -21.57 24.20 -17.99
N ALA A 484 -21.49 25.21 -18.86
CA ALA A 484 -20.89 25.06 -20.18
C ALA A 484 -19.38 24.72 -20.12
N SER A 485 -18.66 25.27 -19.14
CA SER A 485 -17.25 24.90 -18.88
C SER A 485 -17.11 23.47 -18.35
N LEU A 486 -18.03 22.99 -17.49
CA LEU A 486 -18.04 21.59 -17.05
C LEU A 486 -18.25 20.62 -18.22
N GLU A 487 -19.16 20.94 -19.14
CA GLU A 487 -19.40 20.15 -20.36
C GLU A 487 -18.14 20.04 -21.24
N GLN A 488 -17.19 20.97 -21.10
CA GLN A 488 -15.91 21.01 -21.81
C GLN A 488 -14.72 20.56 -20.93
N GLU A 489 -14.98 20.02 -19.74
CA GLU A 489 -13.95 19.62 -18.76
C GLU A 489 -12.98 20.76 -18.35
N GLN A 490 -13.43 22.02 -18.43
CA GLN A 490 -12.69 23.21 -17.99
C GLN A 490 -12.91 23.45 -16.49
N TRP A 491 -12.37 22.56 -15.65
CA TRP A 491 -12.67 22.50 -14.21
C TRP A 491 -12.37 23.80 -13.48
N LYS A 492 -11.18 24.39 -13.65
CA LYS A 492 -10.79 25.64 -13.01
C LYS A 492 -11.75 26.78 -13.37
N GLY A 493 -11.97 27.03 -14.66
CA GLY A 493 -12.87 28.08 -15.12
C GLY A 493 -14.33 27.88 -14.66
N SER A 494 -14.78 26.63 -14.56
CA SER A 494 -16.08 26.32 -13.98
C SER A 494 -16.15 26.66 -12.48
N ILE A 495 -15.17 26.20 -11.71
CA ILE A 495 -15.07 26.45 -10.26
C ILE A 495 -15.03 27.96 -9.99
N ASP A 496 -14.21 28.71 -10.72
CA ASP A 496 -14.08 30.17 -10.60
C ASP A 496 -15.44 30.85 -10.88
N ASN A 497 -16.14 30.43 -11.94
CA ASN A 497 -17.47 30.96 -12.29
C ASN A 497 -18.55 30.59 -11.25
N LEU A 498 -18.50 29.38 -10.66
CA LEU A 498 -19.44 28.94 -9.61
C LEU A 498 -19.22 29.71 -8.31
N GLN A 499 -17.96 29.89 -7.89
CA GLN A 499 -17.61 30.72 -6.75
C GLN A 499 -18.05 32.17 -6.97
N ALA A 500 -17.81 32.73 -8.17
CA ALA A 500 -18.27 34.07 -8.52
C ALA A 500 -19.82 34.18 -8.53
N SER A 501 -20.51 33.17 -9.06
CA SER A 501 -21.98 33.09 -9.02
C SER A 501 -22.50 33.15 -7.59
N LEU A 502 -21.91 32.36 -6.70
CA LEU A 502 -22.24 32.35 -5.27
C LEU A 502 -21.91 33.68 -4.56
N GLY A 503 -20.85 34.37 -4.97
CA GLY A 503 -20.53 35.71 -4.50
C GLY A 503 -21.59 36.76 -4.86
N TYR A 504 -22.16 36.68 -6.07
CA TYR A 504 -23.26 37.57 -6.50
C TYR A 504 -24.62 37.19 -5.92
N PHE A 505 -24.91 35.89 -5.79
CA PHE A 505 -26.17 35.39 -5.26
C PHE A 505 -26.02 33.95 -4.73
N PRO A 506 -25.85 33.78 -3.40
CA PRO A 506 -25.82 32.47 -2.76
C PRO A 506 -27.05 31.64 -3.12
N SER A 507 -26.84 30.51 -3.79
CA SER A 507 -27.93 29.69 -4.31
C SER A 507 -27.65 28.21 -4.16
N LEU A 508 -28.73 27.43 -4.00
CA LEU A 508 -28.65 25.99 -3.83
C LEU A 508 -27.98 25.33 -5.03
N GLU A 509 -28.42 25.68 -6.24
CA GLU A 509 -27.91 25.08 -7.49
C GLU A 509 -26.41 25.35 -7.67
N ALA A 510 -25.96 26.58 -7.43
CA ALA A 510 -24.53 26.92 -7.57
C ALA A 510 -23.67 26.25 -6.49
N ARG A 511 -24.20 26.11 -5.26
CA ARG A 511 -23.48 25.43 -4.16
C ARG A 511 -23.32 23.93 -4.46
N GLU A 512 -24.39 23.26 -4.88
CA GLU A 512 -24.34 21.84 -5.25
C GLU A 512 -23.46 21.61 -6.48
N ALA A 513 -23.55 22.47 -7.50
CA ALA A 513 -22.70 22.39 -8.68
C ALA A 513 -21.22 22.63 -8.36
N LEU A 514 -20.90 23.52 -7.42
CA LEU A 514 -19.51 23.73 -6.97
C LEU A 514 -18.96 22.48 -6.27
N GLY A 515 -19.73 21.88 -5.37
CA GLY A 515 -19.33 20.61 -4.75
C GLY A 515 -19.12 19.50 -5.78
N TRP A 516 -20.00 19.40 -6.78
CA TRP A 516 -19.84 18.43 -7.88
C TRP A 516 -18.59 18.71 -8.71
N ALA A 517 -18.31 19.98 -9.02
CA ALA A 517 -17.12 20.39 -9.76
C ALA A 517 -15.82 20.07 -8.99
N TYR A 518 -15.81 20.27 -7.67
CA TYR A 518 -14.69 19.88 -6.82
C TYR A 518 -14.48 18.37 -6.79
N GLU A 519 -15.54 17.56 -6.67
CA GLU A 519 -15.42 16.09 -6.73
C GLU A 519 -14.80 15.63 -8.04
N ARG A 520 -15.27 16.15 -9.19
CA ARG A 520 -14.75 15.77 -10.51
C ARG A 520 -13.34 16.28 -10.75
N SER A 521 -13.02 17.48 -10.26
CA SER A 521 -11.66 18.01 -10.25
C SER A 521 -10.73 17.11 -9.42
N GLY A 522 -11.13 16.74 -8.20
CA GLY A 522 -10.38 15.82 -7.34
C GLY A 522 -10.19 14.44 -7.97
N GLN A 523 -11.23 13.88 -8.59
CA GLN A 523 -11.12 12.63 -9.35
C GLN A 523 -10.12 12.75 -10.51
N ARG A 524 -10.10 13.88 -11.22
CA ARG A 524 -9.15 14.11 -12.30
C ARG A 524 -7.73 14.27 -11.78
N LEU A 525 -7.53 15.01 -10.69
CA LEU A 525 -6.22 15.18 -10.05
C LEU A 525 -5.65 13.84 -9.57
N LEU A 526 -6.49 12.98 -8.98
CA LEU A 526 -6.11 11.59 -8.70
C LEU A 526 -5.66 10.85 -9.97
N LYS A 527 -6.40 10.95 -11.08
CA LYS A 527 -5.99 10.30 -12.33
C LYS A 527 -4.65 10.82 -12.87
N LEU A 528 -4.33 12.08 -12.56
CA LEU A 528 -3.07 12.72 -12.88
C LEU A 528 -1.97 12.45 -11.85
N ASP A 529 -2.26 11.69 -10.78
CA ASP A 529 -1.33 11.42 -9.69
C ASP A 529 -0.94 12.68 -8.88
N ASP A 530 -1.81 13.70 -8.85
CA ASP A 530 -1.71 14.86 -7.95
C ASP A 530 -2.56 14.62 -6.70
N THR A 531 -2.10 13.69 -5.86
CA THR A 531 -2.81 13.24 -4.67
C THR A 531 -3.06 14.36 -3.64
N PRO A 532 -2.10 15.24 -3.29
CA PRO A 532 -2.35 16.33 -2.34
C PRO A 532 -3.41 17.34 -2.82
N ALA A 533 -3.37 17.73 -4.09
CA ALA A 533 -4.39 18.63 -4.64
C ALA A 533 -5.75 17.93 -4.71
N ALA A 534 -5.78 16.64 -5.07
CA ALA A 534 -7.00 15.86 -5.08
C ALA A 534 -7.67 15.79 -3.70
N ILE A 535 -6.89 15.52 -2.64
CA ILE A 535 -7.38 15.56 -1.25
C ILE A 535 -8.07 16.89 -0.96
N SER A 536 -7.37 17.99 -1.22
CA SER A 536 -7.89 19.34 -0.98
C SER A 536 -9.23 19.57 -1.70
N ARG A 537 -9.36 19.15 -2.96
CA ARG A 537 -10.61 19.27 -3.72
C ARG A 537 -11.72 18.39 -3.15
N LEU A 538 -11.41 17.16 -2.79
CA LEU A 538 -12.39 16.20 -2.29
C LEU A 538 -12.93 16.60 -0.92
N GLU A 539 -12.10 17.14 -0.04
CA GLU A 539 -12.53 17.73 1.24
C GLU A 539 -13.52 18.88 0.99
N LEU A 540 -13.19 19.84 0.11
CA LEU A 540 -14.11 20.92 -0.26
C LEU A 540 -15.45 20.41 -0.82
N ALA A 541 -15.42 19.31 -1.60
CA ALA A 541 -16.63 18.69 -2.13
C ALA A 541 -17.53 18.11 -1.03
N LEU A 542 -16.96 17.49 0.00
CA LEU A 542 -17.69 16.89 1.13
C LEU A 542 -18.52 17.92 1.90
N HIS A 543 -17.99 19.12 2.11
CA HIS A 543 -18.69 20.17 2.88
C HIS A 543 -19.79 20.91 2.10
N LEU A 544 -19.80 20.78 0.78
CA LEU A 544 -20.77 21.46 -0.08
C LEU A 544 -21.97 20.59 -0.45
N ARG A 545 -21.86 19.26 -0.39
CA ARG A 545 -22.88 18.33 -0.92
C ARG A 545 -23.56 17.53 0.18
N SER A 546 -24.84 17.24 -0.04
CA SER A 546 -25.60 16.29 0.77
C SER A 546 -25.40 14.82 0.34
N ARG A 547 -24.95 14.60 -0.91
CA ARG A 547 -24.58 13.27 -1.45
C ARG A 547 -23.08 13.23 -1.69
N VAL A 548 -22.39 12.36 -0.96
CA VAL A 548 -20.92 12.35 -0.87
C VAL A 548 -20.31 10.96 -1.05
N SER A 549 -21.09 9.95 -1.48
CA SER A 549 -20.61 8.55 -1.57
C SER A 549 -19.34 8.43 -2.44
N ASN A 550 -19.30 9.10 -3.59
CA ASN A 550 -18.12 9.13 -4.44
C ASN A 550 -16.96 9.93 -3.83
N SER A 551 -17.23 11.12 -3.31
CA SER A 551 -16.23 11.97 -2.64
C SER A 551 -15.54 11.23 -1.47
N LEU A 552 -16.28 10.54 -0.61
CA LEU A 552 -15.71 9.76 0.52
C LEU A 552 -14.82 8.61 0.02
N ARG A 553 -15.25 7.90 -1.03
CA ARG A 553 -14.46 6.80 -1.62
C ARG A 553 -13.20 7.31 -2.29
N LEU A 554 -13.31 8.41 -3.03
CA LEU A 554 -12.16 9.09 -3.64
C LEU A 554 -11.21 9.62 -2.57
N LEU A 555 -11.71 10.21 -1.48
CA LEU A 555 -10.88 10.74 -0.41
C LEU A 555 -10.16 9.62 0.35
N SER A 556 -10.87 8.53 0.66
CA SER A 556 -10.26 7.32 1.22
C SER A 556 -9.13 6.80 0.32
N CYS A 557 -9.29 6.91 -1.00
CA CYS A 557 -8.23 6.58 -1.95
C CYS A 557 -7.06 7.52 -1.92
N SER A 558 -7.30 8.82 -1.97
CA SER A 558 -6.23 9.79 -1.95
C SER A 558 -5.41 9.67 -0.67
N TYR A 559 -6.05 9.47 0.49
CA TYR A 559 -5.35 9.27 1.77
C TYR A 559 -4.50 8.00 1.74
N ARG A 560 -5.04 6.90 1.22
CA ARG A 560 -4.31 5.64 1.13
C ARG A 560 -3.08 5.76 0.22
N VAL A 561 -3.24 6.38 -0.95
CA VAL A 561 -2.14 6.62 -1.90
C VAL A 561 -1.06 7.47 -1.24
N LEU A 562 -1.44 8.61 -0.63
CA LEU A 562 -0.51 9.52 0.03
C LEU A 562 0.32 8.82 1.13
N ILE A 563 -0.34 8.04 1.99
CA ILE A 563 0.32 7.27 3.07
C ILE A 563 1.26 6.20 2.51
N SER A 564 0.96 5.63 1.34
CA SER A 564 1.76 4.56 0.75
C SER A 564 2.99 5.05 -0.03
N GLU A 565 2.92 6.26 -0.59
CA GLU A 565 3.95 6.81 -1.47
C GLU A 565 4.94 7.72 -0.74
N VAL A 566 4.50 8.37 0.34
CA VAL A 566 5.29 9.35 1.06
C VAL A 566 5.40 8.94 2.52
N VAL A 567 6.62 9.06 3.07
CA VAL A 567 6.81 9.02 4.52
C VAL A 567 6.32 10.35 5.07
N LEU A 568 5.05 10.38 5.47
CA LEU A 568 4.43 11.57 6.04
C LEU A 568 4.97 11.86 7.44
N PRO A 569 5.19 13.13 7.79
CA PRO A 569 5.31 13.56 9.16
C PRO A 569 4.13 13.11 10.03
N GLU A 570 4.38 12.92 11.32
CA GLU A 570 3.34 12.46 12.24
C GLU A 570 2.21 13.50 12.43
N ASP A 571 2.49 14.80 12.24
CA ASP A 571 1.43 15.82 12.25
C ASP A 571 0.45 15.67 11.09
N GLU A 572 0.95 15.39 9.89
CA GLU A 572 0.12 15.14 8.73
C GLU A 572 -0.65 13.82 8.89
N LEU A 573 -0.01 12.78 9.44
CA LEU A 573 -0.72 11.54 9.79
C LEU A 573 -1.85 11.80 10.77
N GLN A 574 -1.63 12.60 11.83
CA GLN A 574 -2.70 12.97 12.78
C GLN A 574 -3.86 13.70 12.11
N TYR A 575 -3.59 14.60 11.15
CA TYR A 575 -4.64 15.24 10.35
C TYR A 575 -5.44 14.21 9.56
N LEU A 576 -4.77 13.27 8.88
CA LEU A 576 -5.46 12.20 8.15
C LEU A 576 -6.26 11.28 9.08
N ARG A 577 -5.78 11.00 10.31
CA ARG A 577 -6.53 10.23 11.32
C ARG A 577 -7.81 10.94 11.74
N HIS A 578 -7.68 12.21 12.13
CA HIS A 578 -8.80 13.05 12.56
C HIS A 578 -9.86 13.16 11.45
N ASN A 579 -9.44 13.51 10.23
CA ASN A 579 -10.37 13.57 9.11
C ASN A 579 -10.96 12.21 8.74
N GLY A 580 -10.16 11.14 8.84
CA GLY A 580 -10.63 9.77 8.67
C GLY A 580 -11.78 9.44 9.62
N GLU A 581 -11.66 9.81 10.90
CA GLU A 581 -12.70 9.63 11.91
C GLU A 581 -13.91 10.54 11.66
N VAL A 582 -13.68 11.84 11.45
CA VAL A 582 -14.74 12.84 11.19
C VAL A 582 -15.61 12.46 10.00
N TYR A 583 -15.00 11.92 8.93
CA TYR A 583 -15.72 11.52 7.72
C TYR A 583 -16.12 10.03 7.69
N GLY A 584 -15.74 9.24 8.70
CA GLY A 584 -15.97 7.80 8.73
C GLY A 584 -15.32 7.06 7.55
N LEU A 585 -14.11 7.46 7.17
CA LEU A 585 -13.37 6.85 6.06
C LEU A 585 -12.83 5.48 6.47
N SER A 586 -12.87 4.54 5.53
CA SER A 586 -12.13 3.28 5.64
C SER A 586 -11.15 3.20 4.48
N LEU A 587 -9.85 3.27 4.78
CA LEU A 587 -8.79 3.22 3.77
C LEU A 587 -8.72 1.84 3.08
N ASP A 588 -9.34 0.81 3.64
CA ASP A 588 -9.45 -0.52 3.04
C ASP A 588 -10.37 -0.53 1.80
N VAL A 589 -11.31 0.42 1.72
CA VAL A 589 -12.21 0.60 0.56
C VAL A 589 -11.43 1.03 -0.68
N CYS A 590 -10.32 1.75 -0.46
CA CYS A 590 -9.39 2.05 -1.53
C CYS A 590 -8.27 1.02 -1.61
N SER A 591 -8.66 -0.21 -1.91
CA SER A 591 -7.72 -1.16 -2.44
C SER A 591 -7.76 -1.02 -3.96
N PRO A 592 -6.69 -0.54 -4.62
CA PRO A 592 -6.62 -0.36 -6.07
C PRO A 592 -6.75 -1.69 -6.88
N LYS A 593 -7.79 -2.54 -6.73
CA LYS A 593 -7.87 -3.97 -7.18
C LYS A 593 -6.58 -4.56 -7.86
N GLN A 594 -5.48 -4.68 -7.13
CA GLN A 594 -4.39 -5.60 -7.46
C GLN A 594 -4.87 -6.88 -6.83
N GLY A 595 -5.88 -7.48 -7.44
CA GLY A 595 -6.39 -8.76 -6.96
C GLY A 595 -5.33 -9.80 -7.27
N VAL A 596 -4.77 -10.42 -6.23
CA VAL A 596 -4.38 -11.82 -6.36
C VAL A 596 -5.69 -12.62 -6.41
N LEU A 597 -6.30 -12.68 -7.59
CA LEU A 597 -7.30 -13.73 -7.81
C LEU A 597 -6.53 -15.04 -7.86
N LEU A 598 -6.52 -15.73 -6.71
CA LEU A 598 -6.37 -17.16 -6.70
C LEU A 598 -7.39 -17.71 -7.71
N SER A 599 -6.92 -18.50 -8.66
CA SER A 599 -7.72 -19.16 -9.68
C SER A 599 -8.97 -19.77 -9.04
N LYS A 600 -10.14 -19.28 -9.46
CA LYS A 600 -11.45 -19.87 -9.13
C LYS A 600 -11.86 -20.96 -10.10
N ASP A 601 -11.02 -21.28 -11.10
CA ASP A 601 -11.35 -22.35 -12.05
C ASP A 601 -11.42 -23.68 -11.29
N PRO A 602 -12.49 -24.47 -11.49
CA PRO A 602 -12.62 -25.77 -10.84
C PRO A 602 -11.45 -26.66 -11.26
N MET A 603 -10.78 -27.24 -10.27
CA MET A 603 -9.66 -28.16 -10.46
C MET A 603 -10.09 -29.28 -11.40
N LYS A 604 -9.25 -29.60 -12.39
CA LYS A 604 -9.52 -30.71 -13.29
C LYS A 604 -9.47 -32.03 -12.50
N PRO A 605 -10.38 -32.99 -12.74
CA PRO A 605 -10.25 -34.32 -12.17
C PRO A 605 -8.96 -34.99 -12.64
N ALA A 606 -8.12 -35.44 -11.70
CA ALA A 606 -6.88 -36.15 -12.00
C ALA A 606 -7.13 -37.65 -12.28
N LYS A 607 -6.31 -38.26 -13.14
CA LYS A 607 -6.37 -39.69 -13.48
C LYS A 607 -5.44 -40.59 -12.66
N ASP A 608 -4.35 -40.06 -12.05
CA ASP A 608 -3.31 -40.82 -11.31
C ASP A 608 -2.68 -40.02 -10.13
N ASP A 609 -2.13 -40.67 -9.09
CA ASP A 609 -1.40 -40.05 -7.95
C ASP A 609 0.04 -39.61 -8.28
N TYR A 610 0.75 -38.98 -7.32
CA TYR A 610 2.17 -38.62 -7.45
C TYR A 610 3.04 -39.08 -6.28
N LEU A 611 2.68 -40.20 -5.62
CA LEU A 611 3.38 -40.69 -4.41
C LEU A 611 4.90 -40.85 -4.63
N THR A 612 5.27 -41.27 -5.83
CA THR A 612 6.66 -41.40 -6.27
C THR A 612 7.46 -40.11 -6.14
N ASN A 613 6.86 -38.94 -6.37
CA ASN A 613 7.55 -37.65 -6.40
C ASN A 613 7.81 -37.09 -4.99
N VAL A 614 7.09 -37.60 -3.99
CA VAL A 614 7.13 -37.08 -2.61
C VAL A 614 7.80 -38.03 -1.62
N GLN A 615 8.22 -39.22 -2.07
CA GLN A 615 9.03 -40.13 -1.27
C GLN A 615 10.52 -39.89 -1.54
N PRO A 616 11.35 -39.66 -0.50
CA PRO A 616 12.78 -39.49 -0.67
C PRO A 616 13.45 -40.82 -1.08
N GLU A 617 14.50 -40.73 -1.88
CA GLU A 617 15.31 -41.87 -2.27
C GLU A 617 16.37 -42.17 -1.19
N TYR A 618 16.36 -43.38 -0.65
CA TYR A 618 17.36 -43.91 0.27
C TYR A 618 18.02 -45.14 -0.35
N GLY A 619 19.16 -44.93 -1.01
CA GLY A 619 19.84 -45.96 -1.79
C GLY A 619 19.03 -46.33 -3.02
N SER A 620 18.64 -47.61 -3.17
CA SER A 620 17.83 -48.10 -4.29
C SER A 620 16.33 -48.17 -3.99
N ARG A 621 15.88 -47.66 -2.84
CA ARG A 621 14.48 -47.72 -2.40
C ARG A 621 13.96 -46.31 -2.08
N ARG A 622 12.65 -46.13 -2.24
CA ARG A 622 11.94 -44.94 -1.76
C ARG A 622 11.40 -45.20 -0.37
N ALA A 623 11.64 -44.28 0.55
CA ALA A 623 11.21 -44.41 1.93
C ALA A 623 9.86 -43.71 2.14
N THR A 624 8.99 -44.33 2.92
CA THR A 624 7.76 -43.71 3.41
C THR A 624 8.06 -43.01 4.72
N VAL A 625 7.97 -41.68 4.71
CA VAL A 625 8.14 -40.84 5.90
C VAL A 625 6.79 -40.24 6.24
N ARG A 626 6.30 -40.47 7.47
CA ARG A 626 5.07 -39.84 7.96
C ARG A 626 4.99 -39.81 9.48
N LEU A 627 4.11 -38.94 9.97
CA LEU A 627 3.68 -38.93 11.37
C LEU A 627 2.77 -40.15 11.61
N THR A 628 2.98 -40.86 12.71
CA THR A 628 2.24 -42.12 12.99
C THR A 628 1.25 -42.03 14.15
N ARG A 629 1.44 -41.05 15.04
CA ARG A 629 0.51 -40.77 16.12
C ARG A 629 -0.57 -39.79 15.67
N LEU A 630 -1.81 -40.23 15.77
CA LEU A 630 -3.00 -39.40 15.55
C LEU A 630 -3.75 -39.21 16.88
N PRO A 631 -4.35 -38.03 17.14
CA PRO A 631 -4.22 -36.82 16.35
C PRO A 631 -2.81 -36.21 16.45
N ILE A 632 -2.37 -35.59 15.35
CA ILE A 632 -1.10 -34.86 15.24
C ILE A 632 -1.23 -33.57 16.05
N LYS A 633 -0.29 -33.35 16.98
CA LYS A 633 -0.30 -32.16 17.83
C LYS A 633 0.33 -30.98 17.10
N VAL A 634 -0.40 -29.88 16.95
CA VAL A 634 0.06 -28.67 16.26
C VAL A 634 0.17 -27.53 17.24
N TYR A 635 1.36 -26.92 17.30
CA TYR A 635 1.58 -25.65 17.98
C TYR A 635 1.72 -24.54 16.93
N ILE A 636 1.07 -23.41 17.13
CA ILE A 636 1.25 -22.22 16.27
C ILE A 636 1.86 -21.16 17.17
N ALA A 637 3.06 -20.71 16.83
CA ALA A 637 3.80 -19.80 17.68
C ALA A 637 3.33 -18.35 17.46
N ALA A 638 3.13 -17.62 18.55
CA ALA A 638 2.98 -16.16 18.67
C ALA A 638 2.74 -15.43 17.34
N ALA A 639 1.61 -15.70 16.67
CA ALA A 639 1.38 -15.19 15.33
C ALA A 639 1.35 -13.65 15.34
N PRO A 640 1.84 -12.97 14.28
CA PRO A 640 1.90 -11.51 14.25
C PRO A 640 0.54 -10.83 14.51
N ASN A 641 -0.55 -11.51 14.21
CA ASN A 641 -1.91 -11.17 14.62
C ASN A 641 -2.79 -12.44 14.68
N PRO A 642 -3.99 -12.39 15.30
CA PRO A 642 -4.88 -13.54 15.44
C PRO A 642 -5.37 -14.14 14.12
N ASN A 643 -5.51 -13.35 13.05
CA ASN A 643 -5.97 -13.88 11.76
C ASN A 643 -4.93 -14.83 11.14
N PHE A 644 -3.64 -14.57 11.35
CA PHE A 644 -2.57 -15.42 10.79
C PHE A 644 -2.51 -16.76 11.52
N ASP A 645 -2.75 -16.73 12.82
CA ASP A 645 -2.91 -17.92 13.65
C ASP A 645 -4.07 -18.80 13.16
N GLU A 646 -5.27 -18.21 13.04
CA GLU A 646 -6.45 -18.93 12.56
C GLU A 646 -6.29 -19.45 11.13
N ILE A 647 -5.62 -18.70 10.25
CA ILE A 647 -5.34 -19.16 8.89
C ILE A 647 -4.39 -20.36 8.89
N ALA A 648 -3.30 -20.32 9.65
CA ALA A 648 -2.39 -21.45 9.76
C ALA A 648 -3.09 -22.69 10.35
N TRP A 649 -3.95 -22.51 11.35
CA TRP A 649 -4.76 -23.60 11.91
C TRP A 649 -5.74 -24.16 10.88
N SER A 650 -6.43 -23.30 10.12
CA SER A 650 -7.39 -23.71 9.10
C SER A 650 -6.77 -24.57 8.00
N ALA A 651 -5.48 -24.36 7.69
CA ALA A 651 -4.75 -25.17 6.71
C ALA A 651 -4.60 -26.64 7.18
N ALA A 652 -4.30 -26.87 8.45
CA ALA A 652 -4.27 -28.22 9.02
C ALA A 652 -5.67 -28.87 8.97
N GLN A 653 -6.70 -28.12 9.38
CA GLN A 653 -8.08 -28.59 9.35
C GLN A 653 -8.54 -28.96 7.94
N GLN A 654 -8.10 -28.23 6.91
CA GLN A 654 -8.47 -28.52 5.53
C GLN A 654 -7.90 -29.87 5.07
N TRP A 655 -6.67 -30.24 5.47
CA TRP A 655 -6.12 -31.58 5.22
C TRP A 655 -6.92 -32.68 5.91
N GLU A 656 -7.32 -32.48 7.17
CA GLU A 656 -8.17 -33.43 7.90
C GLU A 656 -9.53 -33.61 7.23
N GLN A 657 -10.20 -32.51 6.85
CA GLN A 657 -11.50 -32.55 6.19
C GLN A 657 -11.41 -33.18 4.80
N SER A 658 -10.44 -32.77 3.98
CA SER A 658 -10.29 -33.21 2.60
C SER A 658 -9.93 -34.70 2.50
N THR A 659 -9.14 -35.19 3.46
CA THR A 659 -8.79 -36.61 3.55
C THR A 659 -9.80 -37.45 4.34
N LYS A 660 -10.91 -36.85 4.81
CA LYS A 660 -11.95 -37.52 5.62
C LYS A 660 -11.38 -38.20 6.87
N GLY A 661 -10.43 -37.54 7.52
CA GLY A 661 -9.84 -37.99 8.79
C GLY A 661 -8.73 -39.03 8.68
N VAL A 662 -8.16 -39.28 7.49
CA VAL A 662 -6.93 -40.08 7.34
C VAL A 662 -5.78 -39.47 8.15
N VAL A 663 -5.70 -38.14 8.15
CA VAL A 663 -4.92 -37.36 9.11
C VAL A 663 -5.88 -36.61 10.03
N GLN A 664 -5.50 -36.43 11.28
CA GLN A 664 -6.29 -35.76 12.31
C GLN A 664 -5.37 -34.83 13.07
N PHE A 665 -5.86 -33.65 13.45
CA PHE A 665 -5.07 -32.66 14.17
C PHE A 665 -5.69 -32.29 15.50
N VAL A 666 -4.83 -31.92 16.44
CA VAL A 666 -5.25 -31.27 17.68
C VAL A 666 -4.31 -30.10 17.96
N ARG A 667 -4.87 -28.95 18.28
CA ARG A 667 -4.09 -27.78 18.67
C ARG A 667 -3.58 -27.94 20.10
N VAL A 668 -2.31 -27.64 20.33
CA VAL A 668 -1.69 -27.65 21.67
C VAL A 668 -1.21 -26.26 22.05
N ALA A 669 -1.19 -25.97 23.35
CA ALA A 669 -0.80 -24.66 23.88
C ALA A 669 0.70 -24.55 24.22
N GLN A 670 1.42 -25.67 24.21
CA GLN A 670 2.84 -25.70 24.55
C GLN A 670 3.66 -26.26 23.38
N PRO A 671 4.76 -25.61 22.99
CA PRO A 671 5.61 -26.08 21.90
C PRO A 671 6.23 -27.45 22.16
N THR A 672 6.52 -27.79 23.43
CA THR A 672 7.10 -29.09 23.81
C THR A 672 6.15 -30.27 23.61
N ASP A 673 4.84 -30.02 23.49
CA ASP A 673 3.85 -31.05 23.23
C ASP A 673 3.63 -31.28 21.73
N ALA A 674 4.24 -30.48 20.87
CA ALA A 674 3.95 -30.42 19.45
C ALA A 674 4.66 -31.50 18.63
N ASP A 675 3.96 -32.01 17.63
CA ASP A 675 4.51 -32.81 16.54
C ASP A 675 4.87 -31.93 15.33
N ILE A 676 4.07 -30.89 15.11
CA ILE A 676 4.32 -29.82 14.14
C ILE A 676 4.27 -28.50 14.89
N PHE A 677 5.25 -27.61 14.68
CA PHE A 677 5.16 -26.23 15.13
C PHE A 677 5.29 -25.27 13.96
N VAL A 678 4.37 -24.31 13.91
CA VAL A 678 4.31 -23.25 12.90
C VAL A 678 4.98 -22.00 13.46
N VAL A 679 5.91 -21.43 12.70
CA VAL A 679 6.62 -20.20 13.04
C VAL A 679 6.49 -19.18 11.92
N PHE A 680 6.58 -17.91 12.27
CA PHE A 680 6.54 -16.80 11.32
C PHE A 680 7.91 -16.14 11.26
N SER A 681 8.39 -15.85 10.06
CA SER A 681 9.65 -15.11 9.85
C SER A 681 9.50 -14.00 8.82
N ALA A 682 10.46 -13.09 8.73
CA ALA A 682 10.52 -12.04 7.72
C ALA A 682 11.97 -11.90 7.22
N ASN A 683 12.39 -12.89 6.44
CA ASN A 683 13.74 -13.02 5.92
C ASN A 683 13.81 -12.78 4.41
N ASN A 684 14.91 -12.20 3.95
CA ASN A 684 15.19 -12.10 2.51
C ASN A 684 15.75 -13.42 1.98
N LEU A 685 14.86 -14.39 1.79
CA LEU A 685 15.17 -15.73 1.24
C LEU A 685 15.00 -15.78 -0.29
N GLY A 686 15.08 -14.63 -0.97
CA GLY A 686 14.79 -14.55 -2.40
C GLY A 686 13.30 -14.80 -2.70
N SER A 687 13.00 -15.80 -3.54
CA SER A 687 11.63 -16.16 -3.93
C SER A 687 10.96 -17.20 -3.03
N VAL A 688 11.61 -17.62 -1.94
CA VAL A 688 11.08 -18.63 -1.02
C VAL A 688 10.05 -17.98 -0.08
N LEU A 689 8.80 -18.41 -0.22
CA LEU A 689 7.64 -17.86 0.50
C LEU A 689 7.38 -18.53 1.84
N ALA A 690 7.79 -19.78 1.96
CA ALA A 690 7.75 -20.57 3.17
C ALA A 690 8.65 -21.79 2.94
N PHE A 691 8.92 -22.52 4.01
CA PHE A 691 9.57 -23.81 3.93
C PHE A 691 9.21 -24.67 5.12
N THR A 692 9.24 -25.98 4.92
CA THR A 692 9.08 -26.97 5.97
C THR A 692 10.43 -27.63 6.26
N GLU A 693 10.96 -27.38 7.44
CA GLU A 693 12.16 -28.03 7.94
C GLU A 693 11.78 -29.36 8.57
N THR A 694 12.28 -30.41 7.93
CA THR A 694 12.10 -31.80 8.37
C THR A 694 13.44 -32.49 8.69
N GLU A 695 14.55 -31.74 8.61
CA GLU A 695 15.95 -32.15 8.89
C GLU A 695 16.41 -33.46 8.23
N PHE A 696 15.78 -33.94 7.15
CA PHE A 696 16.10 -35.26 6.56
C PHE A 696 17.43 -35.37 5.81
N TYR A 697 17.98 -34.28 5.28
CA TYR A 697 19.09 -34.34 4.31
C TYR A 697 20.46 -34.65 4.93
N ASP A 698 20.70 -34.27 6.19
CA ASP A 698 21.91 -34.62 6.97
C ASP A 698 21.64 -35.74 7.99
N TYR A 699 20.44 -36.31 7.96
CA TYR A 699 19.97 -37.28 8.93
C TYR A 699 20.41 -38.70 8.57
N ASN A 700 21.10 -39.39 9.49
CA ASN A 700 21.25 -40.84 9.43
C ASN A 700 20.08 -41.48 10.19
N PRO A 701 18.97 -41.89 9.54
CA PRO A 701 17.80 -42.43 10.23
C PRO A 701 18.14 -43.64 11.11
N ARG A 702 19.18 -44.41 10.77
CA ARG A 702 19.65 -45.53 11.61
C ARG A 702 20.27 -45.07 12.93
N ALA A 703 20.93 -43.91 12.97
CA ALA A 703 21.53 -43.35 14.19
C ALA A 703 20.49 -42.93 15.23
N PHE A 704 19.23 -42.73 14.80
CA PHE A 704 18.13 -42.27 15.63
C PHE A 704 16.93 -43.24 15.62
N LEU A 705 17.18 -44.53 15.34
CA LEU A 705 16.16 -45.59 15.37
C LEU A 705 14.94 -45.31 14.48
N ASN A 706 15.16 -44.70 13.31
CA ASN A 706 14.14 -44.30 12.33
C ASN A 706 13.07 -43.37 12.92
N LYS A 707 13.41 -42.58 13.94
CA LYS A 707 12.55 -41.52 14.47
C LYS A 707 12.77 -40.21 13.73
N VAL A 708 11.91 -39.21 13.90
CA VAL A 708 12.15 -37.82 13.45
C VAL A 708 11.80 -36.84 14.55
N GLN A 709 12.49 -35.70 14.57
CA GLN A 709 12.16 -34.59 15.46
C GLN A 709 10.86 -33.90 15.06
N ALA A 710 10.44 -32.92 15.87
CA ALA A 710 9.24 -32.15 15.59
C ALA A 710 9.44 -31.38 14.28
N VAL A 711 8.40 -31.35 13.45
CA VAL A 711 8.46 -30.69 12.15
C VAL A 711 8.23 -29.19 12.31
N LYS A 712 9.08 -28.38 11.67
CA LYS A 712 8.91 -26.93 11.66
C LYS A 712 8.33 -26.47 10.33
N VAL A 713 7.18 -25.81 10.38
CA VAL A 713 6.63 -25.04 9.26
C VAL A 713 7.00 -23.58 9.45
N ASN A 714 7.77 -22.98 8.55
CA ASN A 714 8.12 -21.56 8.59
C ASN A 714 7.40 -20.79 7.49
N LEU A 715 6.50 -19.88 7.89
CA LEU A 715 5.77 -18.99 6.99
C LEU A 715 6.51 -17.65 6.89
N ASN A 716 7.12 -17.36 5.73
CA ASN A 716 7.91 -16.14 5.53
C ASN A 716 7.02 -14.98 5.07
N LEU A 717 6.87 -14.00 5.95
CA LEU A 717 5.99 -12.86 5.78
C LEU A 717 6.59 -11.74 4.94
N LEU A 718 7.89 -11.74 4.66
CA LEU A 718 8.54 -10.59 4.01
C LEU A 718 7.86 -10.23 2.68
N MET A 719 7.57 -11.23 1.85
CA MET A 719 6.85 -11.01 0.60
C MET A 719 5.37 -10.76 0.84
N MET A 720 4.77 -11.47 1.79
CA MET A 720 3.34 -11.41 2.15
C MET A 720 2.85 -10.02 2.55
N LEU A 721 3.70 -9.25 3.23
CA LEU A 721 3.34 -7.94 3.76
C LEU A 721 3.35 -6.86 2.68
N GLY A 722 3.95 -7.15 1.52
CA GLY A 722 3.77 -6.35 0.31
C GLY A 722 2.44 -6.62 -0.40
N TYR A 723 1.71 -7.68 -0.02
CA TYR A 723 0.36 -7.95 -0.54
C TYR A 723 -0.71 -7.23 0.29
N ARG A 724 -1.87 -7.03 -0.32
CA ARG A 724 -3.00 -6.31 0.30
C ARG A 724 -3.68 -7.14 1.35
N SER A 725 -4.20 -6.48 2.39
CA SER A 725 -4.94 -7.12 3.48
C SER A 725 -6.00 -8.15 3.02
N PRO A 726 -6.91 -7.87 2.05
CA PRO A 726 -7.90 -8.86 1.61
C PRO A 726 -7.30 -10.08 0.88
N ASP A 727 -6.15 -9.94 0.22
CA ASP A 727 -5.49 -11.03 -0.53
C ASP A 727 -4.43 -11.76 0.31
N GLN A 728 -3.92 -11.10 1.35
CA GLN A 728 -2.87 -11.61 2.21
C GLN A 728 -3.30 -12.89 2.92
N LEU A 729 -4.53 -12.94 3.46
CA LEU A 729 -5.02 -14.11 4.19
C LEU A 729 -5.31 -15.31 3.28
N PRO A 730 -6.00 -15.19 2.12
CA PRO A 730 -6.12 -16.28 1.16
C PRO A 730 -4.76 -16.81 0.68
N TRP A 731 -3.80 -15.93 0.45
CA TRP A 731 -2.47 -16.32 0.00
C TRP A 731 -1.67 -17.03 1.11
N LEU A 732 -1.73 -16.52 2.35
CA LEU A 732 -1.19 -17.19 3.54
C LEU A 732 -1.77 -18.58 3.69
N ARG A 733 -3.07 -18.72 3.48
CA ARG A 733 -3.76 -20.00 3.56
C ARG A 733 -3.20 -20.97 2.53
N ALA A 734 -3.13 -20.59 1.25
CA ALA A 734 -2.59 -21.44 0.19
C ALA A 734 -1.17 -21.94 0.50
N ILE A 735 -0.30 -21.03 0.96
CA ILE A 735 1.07 -21.37 1.38
C ILE A 735 1.05 -22.31 2.58
N ALA A 736 0.28 -22.00 3.63
CA ALA A 736 0.19 -22.83 4.81
C ALA A 736 -0.29 -24.25 4.46
N ILE A 737 -1.29 -24.40 3.58
CA ILE A 737 -1.77 -25.72 3.13
C ILE A 737 -0.65 -26.51 2.46
N HIS A 738 0.12 -25.87 1.57
CA HIS A 738 1.28 -26.47 0.91
C HIS A 738 2.31 -26.98 1.93
N GLU A 739 2.70 -26.13 2.87
CA GLU A 739 3.67 -26.49 3.90
C GLU A 739 3.17 -27.58 4.85
N PHE A 740 1.88 -27.60 5.19
CA PHE A 740 1.29 -28.71 5.94
C PHE A 740 1.37 -30.02 5.16
N GLY A 741 1.27 -30.00 3.83
CA GLY A 741 1.50 -31.19 3.01
C GLY A 741 2.93 -31.75 3.18
N HIS A 742 3.94 -30.88 3.14
CA HIS A 742 5.32 -31.25 3.46
C HIS A 742 5.45 -31.80 4.89
N ALA A 743 4.83 -31.14 5.86
CA ALA A 743 4.90 -31.55 7.26
C ALA A 743 4.24 -32.91 7.54
N LEU A 744 3.27 -33.29 6.71
CA LEU A 744 2.62 -34.60 6.77
C LEU A 744 3.42 -35.72 6.10
N GLY A 745 4.51 -35.41 5.40
CA GLY A 745 5.41 -36.38 4.78
C GLY A 745 5.54 -36.26 3.26
N PHE A 746 4.99 -35.23 2.62
CA PHE A 746 5.28 -34.98 1.22
C PHE A 746 6.68 -34.37 1.06
N LEU A 747 7.74 -35.19 0.98
CA LEU A 747 9.13 -34.73 0.89
C LEU A 747 9.56 -34.42 -0.55
N GLY A 748 8.63 -33.84 -1.32
CA GLY A 748 8.78 -33.44 -2.70
C GLY A 748 7.54 -32.65 -3.14
N HIS A 749 7.39 -32.44 -4.44
CA HIS A 749 6.32 -31.59 -4.98
C HIS A 749 5.48 -32.35 -6.01
N SER A 750 4.27 -31.85 -6.25
CA SER A 750 3.52 -32.23 -7.45
C SER A 750 4.17 -31.68 -8.71
N ASP A 751 4.02 -32.41 -9.80
CA ASP A 751 4.37 -32.00 -11.16
C ASP A 751 3.22 -31.30 -11.90
N ASP A 752 2.02 -31.24 -11.31
CA ASP A 752 0.86 -30.56 -11.87
C ASP A 752 0.64 -29.21 -11.18
N ARG A 753 0.53 -28.15 -11.98
CA ARG A 753 0.29 -26.78 -11.48
C ARG A 753 -1.06 -26.59 -10.82
N ASP A 754 -2.02 -27.47 -11.10
CA ASP A 754 -3.37 -27.36 -10.53
C ASP A 754 -3.41 -27.93 -9.09
N ASP A 755 -2.36 -28.62 -8.63
CA ASP A 755 -2.25 -29.17 -7.26
C ASP A 755 -1.75 -28.13 -6.26
N ILE A 756 -2.21 -28.20 -5.00
CA ILE A 756 -1.72 -27.28 -3.95
C ILE A 756 -0.23 -27.52 -3.67
N MET A 757 0.26 -28.74 -3.92
CA MET A 757 1.65 -29.16 -3.72
C MET A 757 2.58 -28.84 -4.89
N TYR A 758 2.12 -28.08 -5.89
CA TYR A 758 3.01 -27.55 -6.92
C TYR A 758 3.98 -26.51 -6.31
N PRO A 759 5.27 -26.48 -6.68
CA PRO A 759 6.29 -25.65 -6.00
C PRO A 759 6.17 -24.14 -6.30
N THR A 760 5.06 -23.68 -6.86
CA THR A 760 4.82 -22.27 -7.16
C THR A 760 3.35 -21.95 -6.90
N VAL A 761 3.09 -20.94 -6.08
CA VAL A 761 1.73 -20.44 -5.85
C VAL A 761 1.24 -19.78 -7.13
N SER A 762 0.36 -20.47 -7.87
CA SER A 762 -0.14 -20.04 -9.18
C SER A 762 -1.66 -19.85 -9.19
N GLY A 763 -2.22 -19.61 -8.00
CA GLY A 763 -3.64 -19.31 -7.81
C GLY A 763 -4.44 -20.43 -7.13
N GLN A 764 -3.80 -21.53 -6.72
CA GLN A 764 -4.46 -22.61 -6.01
C GLN A 764 -4.81 -22.14 -4.59
N SER A 765 -6.00 -22.48 -4.12
CA SER A 765 -6.48 -22.14 -2.76
C SER A 765 -7.02 -23.35 -1.99
N GLU A 766 -7.10 -24.50 -2.65
CA GLU A 766 -7.75 -25.71 -2.15
C GLU A 766 -6.90 -26.94 -2.47
N ILE A 767 -7.06 -28.00 -1.68
CA ILE A 767 -6.37 -29.28 -1.84
C ILE A 767 -7.00 -30.04 -3.02
N SER A 768 -6.18 -30.53 -3.95
CA SER A 768 -6.68 -31.22 -5.14
C SER A 768 -7.13 -32.65 -4.85
N PRO A 769 -7.98 -33.25 -5.70
CA PRO A 769 -8.26 -34.68 -5.63
C PRO A 769 -6.99 -35.56 -5.71
N ARG A 770 -5.95 -35.09 -6.43
CA ARG A 770 -4.68 -35.79 -6.58
C ARG A 770 -3.81 -35.70 -5.32
N ASP A 771 -3.82 -34.54 -4.68
CA ASP A 771 -3.21 -34.32 -3.36
C ASP A 771 -3.82 -35.27 -2.32
N ILE A 772 -5.16 -35.36 -2.28
CA ILE A 772 -5.90 -36.24 -1.36
C ILE A 772 -5.57 -37.72 -1.63
N LEU A 773 -5.58 -38.14 -2.89
CA LEU A 773 -5.26 -39.52 -3.27
C LEU A 773 -3.83 -39.90 -2.86
N THR A 774 -2.87 -39.00 -3.14
CA THR A 774 -1.46 -39.18 -2.78
C THR A 774 -1.27 -39.28 -1.27
N MET A 775 -1.92 -38.40 -0.50
CA MET A 775 -1.87 -38.40 0.97
C MET A 775 -2.46 -39.69 1.55
N THR A 776 -3.63 -40.10 1.04
CA THR A 776 -4.29 -41.34 1.46
C THR A 776 -3.39 -42.56 1.23
N LYS A 777 -2.73 -42.62 0.07
CA LYS A 777 -1.81 -43.70 -0.27
C LYS A 777 -0.57 -43.69 0.63
N LEU A 778 0.02 -42.52 0.89
CA LEU A 778 1.15 -42.36 1.82
C LEU A 778 0.80 -42.91 3.22
N TYR A 779 -0.35 -42.52 3.78
CA TYR A 779 -0.77 -42.95 5.12
C TYR A 779 -1.25 -44.41 5.20
N SER A 780 -1.63 -45.00 4.06
CA SER A 780 -1.90 -46.44 3.96
C SER A 780 -0.62 -47.30 3.82
N THR A 781 0.52 -46.68 3.50
CA THR A 781 1.80 -47.38 3.32
C THR A 781 2.51 -47.53 4.68
N PRO A 782 3.14 -48.70 4.96
CA PRO A 782 3.97 -48.87 6.15
C PRO A 782 5.09 -47.83 6.19
N PRO A 783 5.29 -47.12 7.31
CA PRO A 783 6.32 -46.10 7.38
C PRO A 783 7.71 -46.72 7.58
N ASP A 784 8.70 -46.22 6.85
CA ASP A 784 10.12 -46.53 7.04
C ASP A 784 10.73 -45.63 8.13
N ILE A 785 10.26 -44.38 8.21
CA ILE A 785 10.68 -43.36 9.18
C ILE A 785 9.44 -42.75 9.82
N THR A 786 9.44 -42.62 11.15
CA THR A 786 8.25 -42.24 11.94
C THR A 786 8.53 -41.16 12.97
N ARG A 787 7.50 -40.37 13.31
CA ARG A 787 7.42 -39.73 14.64
C ARG A 787 6.38 -40.49 15.48
N PRO A 788 6.76 -41.12 16.59
CA PRO A 788 5.83 -41.75 17.52
C PRO A 788 5.15 -40.76 18.47
#